data_AF-A0A9P6MRX1-F1
#
_entry.id   AF-A0A9P6MRX1-F1
#
_cell.length_a   1.000
_cell.length_b   1.000
_cell.length_c   1.000
_cell.angle_alpha   90.00
_cell.angle_beta   90.00
_cell.angle_gamma   90.00
#
_symmetry.space_group_name_H-M   'P 1'
#
loop_
_entity.id
_entity.type
_entity.pdbx_description
1 polymer ?
#
loop_
_entity_poly.entity_id
_entity_poly.type
_entity_poly.pdbx_seq_one_letter_code
_entity_poly.pdbx_strand_id
1 'polypeptide(L)'
;MKSKTLIAATACVILSLTNAASISIPDISTLKGPLTNTPVPASGIGSPTDPDDTTFGNGTSSRLALYVPGNVYSDYPGWLALYNALVFQGVPVTVTKNIDVATNHTTVVAYQALQSKYMGSSDGSTWSTYVSGGNTLIAIGMTSTDSHLKSTFGVTPDTTTNTNSRKAIALNAPTASIPASSVNSQFDLTNDVDAQIPLWRQYINTGFPTTGYTVNAAGTYALGSYLTSSGANDTKQAITIKSTSNGGQAVAIGIDLGTYIGESTGGTTNGIPRSYDAEYDPGYDNILRMIKSLYSTSTSTGLVTSWPVPGNMGVHFAWTYDIDAQDSYEYAYECALDLQSRGIKGTINWQAKLVKDAYDLASFSLYYRNISRVEALGNMELSSHSVSHSPNLASFPTGTGEEIWDGTKYVEDNYFPFIGECAKNNGTWTTPIPGATPCNTPDKSDYFYTIGGSILGEARVSKFILESISIVNATVRSFRTGHLLYPDILPQVLAATGYKYSSSGASNDRNSHMPYQTFYSNSYNQAVDILEFPLSASDEDGQINGDWNAPGSGGYPNGSYAYRQYHVVQKIAKYGGQYTFLIHPTTHAVPGVTQTLFSDKLAFQQVLTPKVANVSYFDTVGGRGDFHNARIAAGIDVAVSGTIATVTVTLPKSIVDLTLCVPTAWSFMTSTVGASATPGAVILLNTVPAGTVTLTFQTSSPPVGTPTTTSTISMASPTIPAATPTPTNPRMVDDFSDPSRYSNEENALGYYTGDDDTVTQRTTVQGDWILLTFDTSSYWYTTLGASNTCNDYSQFTKINFAVRYPTSTIVGFNFVLQTTNSGTCTGLNQYPVDVTSLITAATAGSDGWLHVTIPLSQFTGIDLTSMRAITISGFKSAGQVEMDYIYFS
;
A
#
# COMPACT_ATOMS: atom_id res chain seq x y z
N MET A 1 19.12 0.55 36.40
CA MET A 1 18.55 0.29 35.06
C MET A 1 19.34 -0.79 34.31
N LYS A 2 19.38 -2.03 34.81
CA LYS A 2 20.05 -3.19 34.14
C LYS A 2 19.42 -4.57 34.44
N SER A 3 18.16 -4.67 34.87
CA SER A 3 17.57 -6.00 35.18
C SER A 3 16.10 -6.21 34.77
N LYS A 4 15.54 -5.39 33.88
CA LYS A 4 14.16 -5.60 33.37
C LYS A 4 14.10 -6.14 31.93
N THR A 5 15.20 -6.09 31.17
CA THR A 5 15.26 -6.55 29.78
C THR A 5 15.43 -8.07 29.64
N LEU A 6 15.87 -8.76 30.71
CA LEU A 6 16.11 -10.20 30.67
C LEU A 6 14.83 -11.03 30.87
N ILE A 7 13.76 -10.45 31.45
CA ILE A 7 12.54 -11.20 31.79
C ILE A 7 11.60 -11.34 30.59
N ALA A 8 11.63 -10.41 29.61
CA ALA A 8 10.81 -10.51 28.40
C ALA A 8 11.37 -11.53 27.38
N ALA A 9 12.70 -11.65 27.26
CA ALA A 9 13.35 -12.62 26.37
C ALA A 9 13.19 -14.06 26.88
N THR A 10 13.20 -14.28 28.20
CA THR A 10 12.98 -15.61 28.77
C THR A 10 11.51 -16.03 28.75
N ALA A 11 10.55 -15.09 28.76
CA ALA A 11 9.12 -15.41 28.62
C ALA A 11 8.75 -15.88 27.20
N CYS A 12 9.37 -15.34 26.14
CA CYS A 12 9.19 -15.84 24.77
C CYS A 12 9.79 -17.24 24.55
N VAL A 13 10.90 -17.58 25.23
CA VAL A 13 11.57 -18.88 25.09
C VAL A 13 10.91 -19.98 25.94
N ILE A 14 10.17 -19.63 27.00
CA ILE A 14 9.45 -20.61 27.82
C ILE A 14 8.07 -20.98 27.22
N LEU A 15 7.47 -20.08 26.42
CA LEU A 15 6.23 -20.39 25.68
C LEU A 15 6.46 -21.31 24.47
N SER A 16 7.67 -21.43 23.94
CA SER A 16 7.98 -22.35 22.82
C SER A 16 8.27 -23.79 23.25
N LEU A 17 8.34 -24.10 24.55
CA LEU A 17 8.73 -25.44 25.05
C LEU A 17 7.72 -26.12 25.97
N THR A 18 6.51 -25.56 26.19
CA THR A 18 5.52 -26.18 27.08
C THR A 18 4.11 -26.35 26.52
N ASN A 19 3.88 -26.11 25.23
CA ASN A 19 2.67 -26.59 24.54
C ASN A 19 3.00 -26.90 23.07
N ALA A 20 3.66 -28.04 22.82
CA ALA A 20 3.51 -28.74 21.54
C ALA A 20 2.11 -29.40 21.50
N ALA A 21 1.06 -28.61 21.72
CA ALA A 21 -0.21 -28.92 21.10
C ALA A 21 0.03 -28.60 19.63
N SER A 22 0.04 -29.62 18.78
CA SER A 22 -0.04 -29.46 17.33
C SER A 22 -1.05 -28.36 17.02
N ILE A 23 -0.61 -27.21 16.52
CA ILE A 23 -1.51 -26.15 16.05
C ILE A 23 -2.25 -26.76 14.87
N SER A 24 -3.43 -27.30 15.13
CA SER A 24 -4.25 -27.97 14.13
C SER A 24 -4.94 -26.90 13.31
N ILE A 25 -4.37 -26.57 12.14
CA ILE A 25 -5.07 -25.78 11.13
C ILE A 25 -6.33 -26.57 10.73
N PRO A 26 -7.53 -25.98 10.83
CA PRO A 26 -8.75 -26.64 10.41
C PRO A 26 -8.66 -27.14 8.98
N ASP A 27 -9.14 -28.36 8.74
CA ASP A 27 -9.25 -28.87 7.38
C ASP A 27 -10.38 -28.13 6.65
N ILE A 28 -10.03 -27.47 5.55
CA ILE A 28 -10.99 -26.70 4.73
C ILE A 28 -12.16 -27.55 4.22
N SER A 29 -11.98 -28.88 4.09
CA SER A 29 -13.04 -29.81 3.71
C SER A 29 -14.16 -29.92 4.74
N THR A 30 -13.87 -29.53 5.99
CA THR A 30 -14.85 -29.53 7.09
C THR A 30 -15.55 -28.19 7.28
N LEU A 31 -15.08 -27.13 6.61
CA LEU A 31 -15.61 -25.78 6.75
C LEU A 31 -16.87 -25.59 5.89
N LYS A 32 -17.82 -24.82 6.42
CA LYS A 32 -19.00 -24.39 5.69
C LYS A 32 -19.46 -23.01 6.14
N GLY A 33 -19.55 -22.06 5.22
CA GLY A 33 -19.95 -20.69 5.52
C GLY A 33 -19.44 -19.65 4.51
N PRO A 34 -19.70 -18.36 4.72
CA PRO A 34 -20.39 -17.81 5.89
C PRO A 34 -21.92 -18.08 5.86
N LEU A 35 -22.46 -18.67 6.93
CA LEU A 35 -23.87 -19.10 6.99
C LEU A 35 -24.87 -17.95 7.19
N THR A 36 -24.43 -16.84 7.78
CA THR A 36 -25.27 -15.65 7.97
C THR A 36 -25.32 -14.86 6.68
N ASN A 37 -26.51 -14.61 6.14
CA ASN A 37 -26.68 -13.84 4.91
C ASN A 37 -26.06 -12.43 5.03
N THR A 38 -25.30 -12.03 4.02
CA THR A 38 -24.79 -10.67 3.89
C THR A 38 -25.87 -9.79 3.26
N PRO A 39 -26.20 -8.60 3.80
CA PRO A 39 -27.12 -7.69 3.14
C PRO A 39 -26.64 -7.33 1.74
N VAL A 40 -27.50 -7.50 0.73
CA VAL A 40 -27.16 -7.14 -0.66
C VAL A 40 -27.22 -5.61 -0.80
N PRO A 41 -26.10 -4.92 -1.08
CA PRO A 41 -26.13 -3.48 -1.28
C PRO A 41 -26.87 -3.16 -2.59
N ALA A 42 -27.59 -2.03 -2.61
CA ALA A 42 -28.31 -1.61 -3.81
C ALA A 42 -27.33 -1.20 -4.93
N SER A 43 -27.68 -1.46 -6.19
CA SER A 43 -26.98 -0.87 -7.33
C SER A 43 -27.38 0.59 -7.56
N GLY A 44 -26.50 1.38 -8.17
CA GLY A 44 -26.79 2.77 -8.58
C GLY A 44 -26.01 3.80 -7.77
N ILE A 45 -26.22 5.09 -8.03
CA ILE A 45 -25.49 6.17 -7.35
C ILE A 45 -26.16 6.47 -6.01
N GLY A 46 -25.35 6.66 -4.96
CA GLY A 46 -25.85 7.05 -3.63
C GLY A 46 -26.55 8.41 -3.64
N SER A 47 -27.42 8.65 -2.65
CA SER A 47 -28.06 9.96 -2.53
C SER A 47 -27.03 11.02 -2.13
N PRO A 48 -27.09 12.25 -2.67
CA PRO A 48 -26.21 13.33 -2.23
C PRO A 48 -26.26 13.51 -0.72
N THR A 49 -25.09 13.51 -0.09
CA THR A 49 -24.97 13.72 1.36
C THR A 49 -25.35 15.17 1.69
N ASP A 50 -26.10 15.36 2.76
CA ASP A 50 -26.50 16.69 3.23
C ASP A 50 -25.42 17.27 4.16
N PRO A 51 -24.90 18.49 3.90
CA PRO A 51 -23.95 19.18 4.79
C PRO A 51 -24.43 19.40 6.23
N ASP A 52 -25.74 19.40 6.49
CA ASP A 52 -26.33 19.56 7.82
C ASP A 52 -26.24 18.28 8.68
N ASP A 53 -25.69 17.18 8.13
CA ASP A 53 -25.30 16.04 8.96
C ASP A 53 -24.31 16.50 10.05
N THR A 54 -24.68 16.22 11.31
CA THR A 54 -24.01 16.68 12.52
C THR A 54 -22.54 16.30 12.60
N THR A 55 -22.06 15.33 11.83
CA THR A 55 -20.64 14.95 11.80
C THR A 55 -19.76 16.02 11.15
N PHE A 56 -20.27 16.79 10.19
CA PHE A 56 -19.50 17.76 9.41
C PHE A 56 -19.47 19.18 10.01
N GLY A 57 -20.50 19.53 10.78
CA GLY A 57 -20.64 20.86 11.39
C GLY A 57 -19.87 21.08 12.70
N ASN A 58 -19.18 20.06 13.22
CA ASN A 58 -18.47 20.15 14.50
C ASN A 58 -17.16 20.95 14.40
N GLY A 59 -16.77 21.58 15.51
CA GLY A 59 -15.50 22.30 15.65
C GLY A 59 -15.68 23.79 15.96
N THR A 60 -14.55 24.47 16.11
CA THR A 60 -14.48 25.92 16.34
C THR A 60 -14.18 26.68 15.05
N SER A 61 -14.30 28.01 15.09
CA SER A 61 -14.00 28.87 13.95
C SER A 61 -12.51 28.92 13.56
N SER A 62 -11.63 28.23 14.29
CA SER A 62 -10.21 28.11 13.90
C SER A 62 -9.99 27.18 12.71
N ARG A 63 -10.95 26.30 12.40
CA ARG A 63 -10.89 25.35 11.29
C ARG A 63 -11.19 26.05 9.96
N LEU A 64 -10.84 25.42 8.84
CA LEU A 64 -11.30 25.89 7.53
C LEU A 64 -12.82 25.69 7.42
N ALA A 65 -13.55 26.71 7.00
CA ALA A 65 -14.97 26.56 6.68
C ALA A 65 -15.16 26.14 5.22
N LEU A 66 -15.84 25.03 4.97
CA LEU A 66 -16.34 24.65 3.66
C LEU A 66 -17.81 25.08 3.55
N TYR A 67 -18.06 26.14 2.79
CA TYR A 67 -19.38 26.76 2.62
C TYR A 67 -20.10 26.18 1.39
N VAL A 68 -21.25 25.53 1.62
CA VAL A 68 -22.04 24.80 0.61
C VAL A 68 -23.54 25.18 0.75
N PRO A 69 -23.98 26.38 0.33
CA PRO A 69 -25.31 26.89 0.63
C PRO A 69 -26.43 26.30 -0.21
N GLY A 70 -27.68 26.52 0.23
CA GLY A 70 -28.88 26.23 -0.56
C GLY A 70 -28.93 24.78 -1.03
N ASN A 71 -29.24 24.59 -2.32
CA ASN A 71 -29.23 23.29 -2.99
C ASN A 71 -27.91 23.00 -3.74
N VAL A 72 -26.80 23.71 -3.41
CA VAL A 72 -25.49 23.45 -4.02
C VAL A 72 -25.06 22.01 -3.77
N TYR A 73 -25.27 21.47 -2.56
CA TYR A 73 -24.86 20.11 -2.22
C TYR A 73 -25.55 19.03 -3.08
N SER A 74 -26.78 19.28 -3.53
CA SER A 74 -27.51 18.37 -4.41
C SER A 74 -27.17 18.59 -5.88
N ASP A 75 -26.94 19.84 -6.30
CA ASP A 75 -26.61 20.17 -7.69
C ASP A 75 -25.13 19.87 -8.02
N TYR A 76 -24.27 19.91 -7.00
CA TYR A 76 -22.82 19.63 -7.03
C TYR A 76 -22.42 18.74 -5.85
N PRO A 77 -22.70 17.43 -5.91
CA PRO A 77 -22.38 16.50 -4.82
C PRO A 77 -20.87 16.31 -4.58
N GLY A 78 -20.01 16.77 -5.50
CA GLY A 78 -18.54 16.72 -5.37
C GLY A 78 -17.96 17.45 -4.15
N TRP A 79 -18.76 18.26 -3.43
CA TRP A 79 -18.34 18.89 -2.18
C TRP A 79 -17.85 17.85 -1.14
N LEU A 80 -18.46 16.67 -1.13
CA LEU A 80 -18.12 15.61 -0.17
C LEU A 80 -16.75 15.00 -0.48
N ALA A 81 -16.42 14.81 -1.77
CA ALA A 81 -15.09 14.38 -2.20
C ALA A 81 -14.02 15.41 -1.82
N LEU A 82 -14.31 16.71 -2.01
CA LEU A 82 -13.42 17.79 -1.59
C LEU A 82 -13.21 17.81 -0.06
N TYR A 83 -14.29 17.67 0.73
CA TYR A 83 -14.20 17.60 2.19
C TYR A 83 -13.25 16.47 2.61
N ASN A 84 -13.49 15.25 2.13
CA ASN A 84 -12.66 14.09 2.48
C ASN A 84 -11.20 14.35 2.11
N ALA A 85 -10.92 14.80 0.88
CA ALA A 85 -9.56 15.03 0.41
C ALA A 85 -8.81 16.11 1.22
N LEU A 86 -9.49 17.18 1.65
CA LEU A 86 -8.89 18.19 2.53
C LEU A 86 -8.50 17.61 3.89
N VAL A 87 -9.37 16.78 4.48
CA VAL A 87 -9.10 16.12 5.76
C VAL A 87 -7.97 15.09 5.60
N PHE A 88 -7.90 14.34 4.49
CA PHE A 88 -6.75 13.48 4.17
C PHE A 88 -5.45 14.27 4.08
N GLN A 89 -5.46 15.44 3.43
CA GLN A 89 -4.32 16.37 3.39
C GLN A 89 -3.95 16.94 4.78
N GLY A 90 -4.82 16.76 5.77
CA GLY A 90 -4.63 17.12 7.17
C GLY A 90 -5.20 18.48 7.55
N VAL A 91 -5.99 19.09 6.68
CA VAL A 91 -6.66 20.35 6.97
C VAL A 91 -7.88 20.06 7.85
N PRO A 92 -8.01 20.66 9.05
CA PRO A 92 -9.22 20.55 9.84
C PRO A 92 -10.33 21.38 9.18
N VAL A 93 -11.47 20.76 8.92
CA VAL A 93 -12.60 21.37 8.17
C VAL A 93 -13.88 21.34 9.01
N THR A 94 -14.66 22.41 8.91
CA THR A 94 -16.06 22.48 9.34
C THR A 94 -16.91 22.81 8.12
N VAL A 95 -17.99 22.08 7.89
CA VAL A 95 -18.89 22.32 6.75
C VAL A 95 -20.12 23.07 7.24
N THR A 96 -20.59 24.04 6.46
CA THR A 96 -21.79 24.82 6.79
C THR A 96 -22.55 25.30 5.56
N LYS A 97 -23.88 25.35 5.65
CA LYS A 97 -24.75 26.02 4.67
C LYS A 97 -25.01 27.50 5.00
N ASN A 98 -24.64 27.94 6.20
CA ASN A 98 -24.95 29.28 6.69
C ASN A 98 -23.76 30.23 6.51
N ILE A 99 -23.96 31.31 5.75
CA ILE A 99 -22.95 32.32 5.47
C ILE A 99 -22.44 32.99 6.75
N ASP A 100 -23.31 33.26 7.73
CA ASP A 100 -22.93 33.90 8.98
C ASP A 100 -21.97 33.02 9.77
N VAL A 101 -22.23 31.69 9.79
CA VAL A 101 -21.33 30.71 10.38
C VAL A 101 -20.01 30.69 9.62
N ALA A 102 -20.04 30.60 8.29
CA ALA A 102 -18.83 30.55 7.46
C ALA A 102 -17.93 31.77 7.69
N THR A 103 -18.51 32.98 7.74
CA THR A 103 -17.75 34.23 7.91
C THR A 103 -17.11 34.41 9.29
N ASN A 104 -17.42 33.56 10.28
CA ASN A 104 -16.73 33.53 11.56
C ASN A 104 -15.34 32.88 11.47
N HIS A 105 -15.07 32.11 10.41
CA HIS A 105 -13.79 31.46 10.18
C HIS A 105 -12.82 32.39 9.47
N THR A 106 -11.51 32.17 9.60
CA THR A 106 -10.49 33.02 8.96
C THR A 106 -10.19 32.61 7.52
N THR A 107 -10.52 31.37 7.16
CA THR A 107 -10.40 30.84 5.80
C THR A 107 -11.67 30.11 5.43
N VAL A 108 -12.29 30.51 4.33
CA VAL A 108 -13.50 29.92 3.77
C VAL A 108 -13.21 29.39 2.37
N VAL A 109 -13.59 28.14 2.11
CA VAL A 109 -13.76 27.61 0.75
C VAL A 109 -15.24 27.67 0.40
N ALA A 110 -15.60 28.56 -0.53
CA ALA A 110 -16.93 28.68 -1.09
C ALA A 110 -17.04 27.74 -2.31
N TYR A 111 -17.57 26.54 -2.09
CA TYR A 111 -17.64 25.50 -3.12
C TYR A 111 -18.87 25.68 -3.99
N GLN A 112 -18.69 26.05 -5.27
CA GLN A 112 -19.77 26.34 -6.24
C GLN A 112 -20.80 27.40 -5.78
N ALA A 113 -20.58 28.01 -4.63
CA ALA A 113 -21.51 28.90 -3.94
C ALA A 113 -21.58 30.29 -4.60
N LEU A 114 -20.49 30.73 -5.25
CA LEU A 114 -20.38 32.05 -5.86
C LEU A 114 -20.81 32.04 -7.34
N GLN A 115 -21.93 31.35 -7.61
CA GLN A 115 -22.66 31.44 -8.86
C GLN A 115 -23.96 32.21 -8.61
N SER A 116 -24.40 33.04 -9.56
CA SER A 116 -25.57 33.93 -9.38
C SER A 116 -26.85 33.19 -8.96
N LYS A 117 -26.99 31.89 -9.28
CA LYS A 117 -28.12 31.04 -8.90
C LYS A 117 -28.22 30.79 -7.38
N TYR A 118 -27.10 30.70 -6.67
CA TYR A 118 -27.06 30.30 -5.25
C TYR A 118 -26.82 31.47 -4.30
N MET A 119 -26.57 32.66 -4.84
CA MET A 119 -26.26 33.84 -4.05
C MET A 119 -27.52 34.63 -3.67
N GLY A 120 -27.61 35.02 -2.39
CA GLY A 120 -28.51 36.05 -1.92
C GLY A 120 -28.09 37.45 -2.41
N SER A 121 -29.01 38.41 -2.34
CA SER A 121 -28.77 39.78 -2.83
C SER A 121 -27.68 40.54 -2.05
N SER A 122 -27.39 40.14 -0.80
CA SER A 122 -26.36 40.77 0.05
C SER A 122 -25.01 40.06 0.00
N ASP A 123 -24.95 38.82 -0.48
CA ASP A 123 -23.79 37.92 -0.32
C ASP A 123 -22.51 38.53 -0.91
N GLY A 124 -22.59 39.17 -2.08
CA GLY A 124 -21.44 39.82 -2.71
C GLY A 124 -20.79 40.87 -1.80
N SER A 125 -21.61 41.69 -1.12
CA SER A 125 -21.14 42.71 -0.18
C SER A 125 -20.60 42.11 1.13
N THR A 126 -21.21 41.02 1.60
CA THR A 126 -20.75 40.26 2.78
C THR A 126 -19.35 39.69 2.53
N TRP A 127 -19.13 39.01 1.40
CA TRP A 127 -17.82 38.46 1.04
C TRP A 127 -16.77 39.54 0.81
N SER A 128 -17.15 40.68 0.22
CA SER A 128 -16.24 41.82 0.05
C SER A 128 -15.79 42.37 1.40
N THR A 129 -16.71 42.47 2.37
CA THR A 129 -16.40 42.91 3.74
C THR A 129 -15.51 41.89 4.45
N TYR A 130 -15.82 40.61 4.33
CA TYR A 130 -15.07 39.50 4.91
C TYR A 130 -13.60 39.50 4.47
N VAL A 131 -13.34 39.60 3.15
CA VAL A 131 -11.98 39.67 2.61
C VAL A 131 -11.30 40.99 3.00
N SER A 132 -12.00 42.12 2.95
CA SER A 132 -11.44 43.42 3.37
C SER A 132 -11.08 43.48 4.85
N GLY A 133 -11.74 42.65 5.67
CA GLY A 133 -11.46 42.46 7.09
C GLY A 133 -10.18 41.68 7.39
N GLY A 134 -9.47 41.17 6.38
CA GLY A 134 -8.21 40.45 6.54
C GLY A 134 -8.30 38.93 6.38
N ASN A 135 -9.47 38.39 6.05
CA ASN A 135 -9.69 36.95 5.93
C ASN A 135 -9.46 36.42 4.51
N THR A 136 -9.34 35.09 4.38
CA THR A 136 -9.13 34.39 3.10
C THR A 136 -10.42 33.75 2.60
N LEU A 137 -10.79 34.05 1.36
CA LEU A 137 -11.91 33.45 0.63
C LEU A 137 -11.40 32.73 -0.62
N ILE A 138 -11.65 31.43 -0.72
CA ILE A 138 -11.30 30.59 -1.86
C ILE A 138 -12.61 30.19 -2.55
N ALA A 139 -12.83 30.65 -3.78
CA ALA A 139 -14.01 30.34 -4.57
C ALA A 139 -13.70 29.25 -5.61
N ILE A 140 -14.44 28.14 -5.57
CA ILE A 140 -14.35 27.05 -6.54
C ILE A 140 -15.51 27.20 -7.52
N GLY A 141 -15.21 27.32 -8.82
CA GLY A 141 -16.21 27.42 -9.88
C GLY A 141 -17.00 28.74 -9.87
N MET A 142 -16.36 29.87 -9.53
CA MET A 142 -17.03 31.17 -9.48
C MET A 142 -17.43 31.63 -10.90
N THR A 143 -18.73 31.79 -11.14
CA THR A 143 -19.29 32.34 -12.40
C THR A 143 -20.12 33.61 -12.18
N SER A 144 -20.22 34.09 -10.94
CA SER A 144 -21.06 35.24 -10.60
C SER A 144 -20.69 36.51 -11.37
N THR A 145 -21.73 37.25 -11.75
CA THR A 145 -21.61 38.57 -12.41
C THR A 145 -21.64 39.74 -11.43
N ASP A 146 -21.82 39.49 -10.13
CA ASP A 146 -21.91 40.49 -9.06
C ASP A 146 -20.71 41.45 -9.05
N SER A 147 -20.98 42.75 -8.93
CA SER A 147 -19.94 43.78 -9.00
C SER A 147 -19.01 43.79 -7.80
N HIS A 148 -19.50 43.44 -6.60
CA HIS A 148 -18.66 43.33 -5.41
C HIS A 148 -17.68 42.17 -5.55
N LEU A 149 -18.13 41.02 -6.04
CA LEU A 149 -17.25 39.86 -6.25
C LEU A 149 -16.22 40.13 -7.35
N LYS A 150 -16.61 40.68 -8.50
CA LYS A 150 -15.65 41.07 -9.56
C LYS A 150 -14.56 42.01 -9.05
N SER A 151 -14.92 42.98 -8.21
CA SER A 151 -13.97 43.88 -7.57
C SER A 151 -13.09 43.15 -6.55
N THR A 152 -13.68 42.31 -5.71
CA THR A 152 -13.01 41.59 -4.62
C THR A 152 -11.97 40.60 -5.14
N PHE A 153 -12.30 39.83 -6.18
CA PHE A 153 -11.38 38.89 -6.83
C PHE A 153 -10.51 39.55 -7.92
N GLY A 154 -10.93 40.71 -8.44
CA GLY A 154 -10.20 41.43 -9.50
C GLY A 154 -10.28 40.76 -10.87
N VAL A 155 -11.28 39.90 -11.09
CA VAL A 155 -11.44 39.11 -12.31
C VAL A 155 -12.85 39.21 -12.89
N THR A 156 -13.00 38.86 -14.16
CA THR A 156 -14.29 38.50 -14.76
C THR A 156 -14.25 37.05 -15.23
N PRO A 157 -15.14 36.18 -14.72
CA PRO A 157 -15.25 34.80 -15.18
C PRO A 157 -15.88 34.74 -16.58
N ASP A 158 -15.49 33.73 -17.35
CA ASP A 158 -16.22 33.29 -18.53
C ASP A 158 -17.28 32.24 -18.18
N THR A 159 -17.95 31.70 -19.20
CA THR A 159 -18.87 30.57 -19.03
C THR A 159 -18.09 29.26 -18.94
N THR A 160 -18.53 28.34 -18.08
CA THR A 160 -17.93 27.01 -17.99
C THR A 160 -18.05 26.23 -19.31
N THR A 161 -16.92 25.69 -19.80
CA THR A 161 -16.88 24.84 -21.00
C THR A 161 -16.13 23.53 -20.74
N ASN A 162 -16.53 22.45 -21.41
CA ASN A 162 -15.87 21.13 -21.38
C ASN A 162 -15.11 20.85 -22.70
N THR A 163 -14.66 21.91 -23.36
CA THR A 163 -13.91 21.85 -24.62
C THR A 163 -12.49 21.36 -24.38
N ASN A 164 -11.89 20.69 -25.36
CA ASN A 164 -10.47 20.32 -25.35
C ASN A 164 -9.49 21.51 -25.50
N SER A 165 -10.00 22.74 -25.41
CA SER A 165 -9.23 23.97 -25.54
C SER A 165 -8.27 24.21 -24.38
N ARG A 166 -8.50 23.58 -23.21
CA ARG A 166 -7.68 23.70 -22.00
C ARG A 166 -7.26 22.30 -21.55
N LYS A 167 -6.00 21.95 -21.78
CA LYS A 167 -5.47 20.61 -21.53
C LYS A 167 -4.95 20.39 -20.11
N ALA A 168 -4.50 21.45 -19.46
CA ALA A 168 -3.92 21.38 -18.13
C ALA A 168 -3.97 22.75 -17.44
N ILE A 169 -3.79 22.77 -16.12
CA ILE A 169 -3.45 23.96 -15.34
C ILE A 169 -1.94 23.95 -15.14
N ALA A 170 -1.22 24.94 -15.65
CA ALA A 170 0.19 25.16 -15.34
C ALA A 170 0.35 26.15 -14.18
N LEU A 171 1.04 25.74 -13.12
CA LEU A 171 1.34 26.57 -11.97
C LEU A 171 2.40 27.61 -12.33
N ASN A 172 2.14 28.85 -11.92
CA ASN A 172 3.05 29.97 -12.19
C ASN A 172 4.12 30.07 -11.10
N ALA A 173 5.34 30.42 -11.51
CA ALA A 173 6.46 30.59 -10.59
C ALA A 173 6.25 31.73 -9.60
N PRO A 174 6.69 31.57 -8.34
CA PRO A 174 6.63 32.66 -7.37
C PRO A 174 7.55 33.80 -7.79
N THR A 175 7.11 35.04 -7.60
CA THR A 175 7.94 36.23 -7.86
C THR A 175 8.00 37.13 -6.63
N ALA A 176 9.14 37.80 -6.43
CA ALA A 176 9.36 38.69 -5.29
C ALA A 176 8.37 39.87 -5.24
N SER A 177 7.80 40.26 -6.38
CA SER A 177 6.77 41.30 -6.49
C SER A 177 5.37 40.79 -6.11
N ILE A 178 5.19 39.49 -5.86
CA ILE A 178 3.91 38.86 -5.54
C ILE A 178 4.08 37.92 -4.33
N PRO A 179 4.12 38.44 -3.09
CA PRO A 179 4.31 37.61 -1.89
C PRO A 179 3.29 36.46 -1.77
N ALA A 180 2.06 36.67 -2.26
CA ALA A 180 1.00 35.68 -2.24
C ALA A 180 1.22 34.49 -3.22
N SER A 181 2.10 34.64 -4.21
CA SER A 181 2.48 33.54 -5.12
C SER A 181 3.43 32.53 -4.47
N SER A 182 3.98 32.84 -3.29
CA SER A 182 4.87 31.95 -2.54
C SER A 182 4.22 30.63 -2.14
N VAL A 183 2.89 30.50 -2.20
CA VAL A 183 2.18 29.21 -2.04
C VAL A 183 2.62 28.15 -3.05
N ASN A 184 3.16 28.57 -4.20
CA ASN A 184 3.71 27.69 -5.23
C ASN A 184 5.19 27.33 -5.00
N SER A 185 5.87 27.92 -4.01
CA SER A 185 7.30 27.63 -3.72
C SER A 185 7.57 26.19 -3.27
N GLN A 186 6.52 25.47 -2.88
CA GLN A 186 6.58 24.06 -2.51
C GLN A 186 6.64 23.09 -3.70
N PHE A 187 6.44 23.57 -4.94
CA PHE A 187 6.41 22.74 -6.15
C PHE A 187 7.71 22.86 -6.93
N ASP A 188 8.16 21.74 -7.50
CA ASP A 188 9.22 21.69 -8.50
C ASP A 188 8.67 22.09 -9.87
N LEU A 189 8.63 23.40 -10.12
CA LEU A 189 8.11 23.96 -11.36
C LEU A 189 9.01 23.70 -12.59
N THR A 190 10.15 23.01 -12.41
CA THR A 190 10.98 22.54 -13.53
C THR A 190 10.53 21.17 -14.05
N ASN A 191 9.64 20.49 -13.31
CA ASN A 191 9.08 19.20 -13.66
C ASN A 191 7.59 19.34 -13.98
N ASP A 192 7.19 19.01 -15.21
CA ASP A 192 5.80 19.12 -15.68
C ASP A 192 4.78 18.38 -14.82
N VAL A 193 5.19 17.31 -14.14
CA VAL A 193 4.32 16.54 -13.25
C VAL A 193 3.94 17.33 -11.99
N ASP A 194 4.88 18.09 -11.42
CA ASP A 194 4.64 18.92 -10.23
C ASP A 194 4.14 20.32 -10.63
N ALA A 195 4.47 20.77 -11.85
CA ALA A 195 4.12 22.08 -12.39
C ALA A 195 2.74 22.11 -13.07
N GLN A 196 2.20 20.97 -13.51
CA GLN A 196 0.97 20.94 -14.31
C GLN A 196 -0.05 19.94 -13.76
N ILE A 197 -1.33 20.28 -13.86
CA ILE A 197 -2.46 19.42 -13.47
C ILE A 197 -3.27 19.10 -14.72
N PRO A 198 -3.35 17.82 -15.15
CA PRO A 198 -3.97 17.46 -16.41
C PRO A 198 -5.49 17.59 -16.35
N LEU A 199 -6.10 18.12 -17.41
CA LEU A 199 -7.55 18.28 -17.55
C LEU A 199 -8.11 17.62 -18.83
N TRP A 200 -7.24 17.28 -19.77
CA TRP A 200 -7.59 16.61 -21.01
C TRP A 200 -6.36 15.95 -21.65
N ARG A 201 -6.57 14.85 -22.39
CA ARG A 201 -5.56 14.19 -23.21
C ARG A 201 -6.10 13.81 -24.59
N GLN A 202 -5.20 13.61 -25.56
CA GLN A 202 -5.52 13.48 -26.99
C GLN A 202 -6.47 12.33 -27.36
N TYR A 203 -6.61 11.32 -26.49
CA TYR A 203 -7.43 10.14 -26.73
C TYR A 203 -8.83 10.22 -26.10
N ILE A 204 -9.20 11.36 -25.49
CA ILE A 204 -10.57 11.65 -25.07
C ILE A 204 -11.18 12.82 -25.84
N ASN A 205 -12.49 12.73 -26.10
CA ASN A 205 -13.19 13.66 -26.98
C ASN A 205 -13.54 15.00 -26.31
N THR A 206 -13.70 15.03 -24.98
CA THR A 206 -14.09 16.21 -24.21
C THR A 206 -13.12 16.42 -23.04
N GLY A 207 -12.77 17.67 -22.76
CA GLY A 207 -11.95 18.02 -21.60
C GLY A 207 -12.80 18.13 -20.34
N PHE A 208 -12.13 18.13 -19.18
CA PHE A 208 -12.79 18.41 -17.91
C PHE A 208 -13.42 19.82 -17.94
N PRO A 209 -14.63 20.04 -17.37
CA PRO A 209 -15.25 21.36 -17.33
C PRO A 209 -14.37 22.43 -16.65
N THR A 210 -14.20 23.57 -17.31
CA THR A 210 -13.35 24.68 -16.84
C THR A 210 -14.04 26.04 -16.98
N THR A 211 -13.71 26.95 -16.08
CA THR A 211 -14.09 28.36 -16.04
C THR A 211 -12.81 29.19 -16.01
N GLY A 212 -12.64 30.07 -16.98
CA GLY A 212 -11.49 30.94 -17.14
C GLY A 212 -11.72 32.31 -16.57
N TYR A 213 -10.69 32.86 -15.93
CA TYR A 213 -10.73 34.19 -15.34
C TYR A 213 -9.93 35.20 -16.15
N THR A 214 -10.58 36.28 -16.56
CA THR A 214 -9.90 37.44 -17.13
C THR A 214 -9.47 38.36 -15.99
N VAL A 215 -8.18 38.63 -15.88
CA VAL A 215 -7.65 39.55 -14.86
C VAL A 215 -7.88 40.99 -15.30
N ASN A 216 -8.61 41.74 -14.48
CA ASN A 216 -9.07 43.09 -14.83
C ASN A 216 -8.57 44.18 -13.87
N ALA A 217 -7.98 43.82 -12.74
CA ALA A 217 -7.55 44.76 -11.71
C ALA A 217 -6.07 44.60 -11.35
N ALA A 218 -5.39 45.72 -11.13
CA ALA A 218 -4.04 45.73 -10.57
C ALA A 218 -4.00 45.03 -9.20
N GLY A 219 -2.90 44.34 -8.90
CA GLY A 219 -2.76 43.54 -7.68
C GLY A 219 -3.47 42.18 -7.70
N THR A 220 -4.03 41.79 -8.85
CA THR A 220 -4.55 40.44 -9.09
C THR A 220 -3.54 39.66 -9.90
N TYR A 221 -3.23 38.45 -9.46
CA TYR A 221 -2.16 37.64 -10.03
C TYR A 221 -2.65 36.23 -10.34
N ALA A 222 -2.10 35.63 -11.38
CA ALA A 222 -2.36 34.23 -11.71
C ALA A 222 -1.42 33.32 -10.92
N LEU A 223 -1.99 32.41 -10.12
CA LEU A 223 -1.26 31.29 -9.51
C LEU A 223 -1.18 30.09 -10.46
N GLY A 224 -2.11 29.98 -11.40
CA GLY A 224 -2.11 28.97 -12.44
C GLY A 224 -2.81 29.43 -13.70
N SER A 225 -2.23 29.10 -14.85
CA SER A 225 -2.72 29.46 -16.18
C SER A 225 -3.24 28.19 -16.86
N TYR A 226 -4.29 28.30 -17.68
CA TYR A 226 -4.64 27.16 -18.53
C TYR A 226 -3.62 27.00 -19.64
N LEU A 227 -3.19 25.78 -19.91
CA LEU A 227 -2.47 25.41 -21.12
C LEU A 227 -3.47 24.98 -22.18
N THR A 228 -3.31 25.50 -23.38
CA THR A 228 -4.10 25.09 -24.54
C THR A 228 -3.63 23.76 -25.12
N SER A 229 -4.42 23.17 -26.01
CA SER A 229 -4.04 21.93 -26.72
C SER A 229 -2.70 22.05 -27.46
N SER A 230 -2.34 23.24 -27.94
CA SER A 230 -1.03 23.52 -28.57
C SER A 230 0.14 23.66 -27.57
N GLY A 231 -0.15 23.68 -26.27
CA GLY A 231 0.84 23.91 -25.21
C GLY A 231 1.10 25.39 -24.89
N ALA A 232 0.46 26.32 -25.59
CA ALA A 232 0.54 27.75 -25.26
C ALA A 232 -0.38 28.11 -24.09
N ASN A 233 -0.05 29.16 -23.33
CA ASN A 233 -0.94 29.69 -22.30
C ASN A 233 -2.23 30.23 -22.93
N ASP A 234 -3.37 29.89 -22.34
CA ASP A 234 -4.64 30.56 -22.58
C ASP A 234 -4.54 32.01 -22.05
N THR A 235 -5.26 32.91 -22.71
CA THR A 235 -5.48 34.28 -22.23
C THR A 235 -6.23 34.32 -20.89
N LYS A 236 -7.01 33.28 -20.57
CA LYS A 236 -7.74 33.13 -19.32
C LYS A 236 -6.95 32.35 -18.28
N GLN A 237 -7.03 32.79 -17.04
CA GLN A 237 -6.32 32.19 -15.91
C GLN A 237 -7.18 31.11 -15.25
N ALA A 238 -6.54 30.05 -14.76
CA ALA A 238 -7.22 28.95 -14.08
C ALA A 238 -7.33 29.18 -12.58
N ILE A 239 -6.28 29.76 -11.98
CA ILE A 239 -6.24 30.07 -10.56
C ILE A 239 -5.71 31.49 -10.41
N THR A 240 -6.45 32.36 -9.72
CA THR A 240 -6.05 33.75 -9.46
C THR A 240 -6.09 34.08 -7.98
N ILE A 241 -5.25 35.02 -7.55
CA ILE A 241 -5.24 35.56 -6.19
C ILE A 241 -5.20 37.09 -6.24
N LYS A 242 -5.98 37.73 -5.37
CA LYS A 242 -5.89 39.15 -5.07
C LYS A 242 -5.80 39.35 -3.57
N SER A 243 -4.83 40.14 -3.12
CA SER A 243 -4.63 40.47 -1.71
C SER A 243 -5.06 41.90 -1.40
N THR A 244 -5.61 42.11 -0.21
CA THR A 244 -5.93 43.43 0.34
C THR A 244 -4.79 43.95 1.21
N SER A 245 -4.78 45.25 1.49
CA SER A 245 -3.78 45.86 2.40
C SER A 245 -3.84 45.33 3.82
N ASN A 246 -5.00 44.81 4.25
CA ASN A 246 -5.22 44.25 5.58
C ASN A 246 -4.84 42.76 5.66
N GLY A 247 -4.24 42.19 4.60
CA GLY A 247 -3.80 40.80 4.56
C GLY A 247 -4.83 39.80 4.04
N GLY A 248 -6.08 40.22 3.81
CA GLY A 248 -7.13 39.34 3.30
C GLY A 248 -6.91 38.95 1.84
N GLN A 249 -7.35 37.76 1.47
CA GLN A 249 -7.06 37.15 0.16
C GLN A 249 -8.35 36.65 -0.50
N ALA A 250 -8.50 36.92 -1.80
CA ALA A 250 -9.54 36.37 -2.64
C ALA A 250 -8.92 35.48 -3.72
N VAL A 251 -9.20 34.18 -3.69
CA VAL A 251 -8.64 33.17 -4.59
C VAL A 251 -9.75 32.54 -5.42
N ALA A 252 -9.66 32.60 -6.74
CA ALA A 252 -10.63 31.93 -7.63
C ALA A 252 -9.98 30.71 -8.29
N ILE A 253 -10.65 29.55 -8.27
CA ILE A 253 -10.22 28.29 -8.89
C ILE A 253 -11.25 27.91 -9.96
N GLY A 254 -10.78 27.69 -11.17
CA GLY A 254 -11.59 27.60 -12.40
C GLY A 254 -12.12 26.21 -12.72
N ILE A 255 -12.00 25.24 -11.82
CA ILE A 255 -12.50 23.89 -12.03
C ILE A 255 -13.45 23.52 -10.90
N ASP A 256 -14.39 22.62 -11.17
CA ASP A 256 -15.08 21.91 -10.09
C ASP A 256 -14.12 20.89 -9.48
N LEU A 257 -13.32 21.35 -8.51
CA LEU A 257 -12.31 20.52 -7.86
C LEU A 257 -12.92 19.30 -7.14
N GLY A 258 -14.13 19.43 -6.59
CA GLY A 258 -14.79 18.34 -5.89
C GLY A 258 -15.19 17.21 -6.84
N THR A 259 -15.77 17.57 -7.98
CA THR A 259 -16.08 16.61 -9.05
C THR A 259 -14.81 16.00 -9.64
N TYR A 260 -13.75 16.81 -9.84
CA TYR A 260 -12.47 16.31 -10.36
C TYR A 260 -11.83 15.26 -9.44
N ILE A 261 -11.85 15.50 -8.12
CA ILE A 261 -11.40 14.54 -7.11
C ILE A 261 -12.28 13.29 -7.14
N GLY A 262 -13.60 13.47 -7.09
CA GLY A 262 -14.57 12.37 -7.09
C GLY A 262 -14.39 11.43 -8.29
N GLU A 263 -14.36 11.98 -9.50
CA GLU A 263 -14.11 11.20 -10.72
C GLU A 263 -12.73 10.55 -10.74
N SER A 264 -11.70 11.21 -10.18
CA SER A 264 -10.35 10.65 -10.08
C SER A 264 -10.33 9.44 -9.14
N THR A 265 -10.90 9.56 -7.94
CA THR A 265 -11.02 8.45 -6.98
C THR A 265 -11.90 7.32 -7.52
N GLY A 266 -12.94 7.65 -8.30
CA GLY A 266 -13.80 6.68 -8.98
C GLY A 266 -13.17 5.99 -10.19
N GLY A 267 -12.07 6.53 -10.74
CA GLY A 267 -11.47 6.02 -11.97
C GLY A 267 -12.29 6.37 -13.23
N THR A 268 -13.12 7.41 -13.16
CA THR A 268 -14.06 7.81 -14.23
C THR A 268 -13.60 9.06 -14.99
N THR A 269 -12.39 9.55 -14.74
CA THR A 269 -11.79 10.68 -15.49
C THR A 269 -11.43 10.33 -16.94
N ASN A 270 -11.62 9.06 -17.35
CA ASN A 270 -11.43 8.56 -18.70
C ASN A 270 -10.03 8.88 -19.25
N GLY A 271 -8.98 8.63 -18.47
CA GLY A 271 -7.60 8.75 -18.94
C GLY A 271 -7.04 10.18 -18.99
N ILE A 272 -7.60 11.11 -18.22
CA ILE A 272 -6.89 12.35 -17.85
C ILE A 272 -5.52 12.07 -17.18
N PRO A 273 -5.37 11.07 -16.29
CA PRO A 273 -4.07 10.66 -15.75
C PRO A 273 -2.96 10.46 -16.78
N ARG A 274 -1.71 10.69 -16.35
CA ARG A 274 -0.54 10.57 -17.24
C ARG A 274 -0.10 9.12 -17.45
N SER A 275 -0.20 8.33 -16.39
CA SER A 275 0.25 6.95 -16.26
C SER A 275 -0.71 6.18 -15.36
N TYR A 276 -0.61 4.85 -15.35
CA TYR A 276 -1.44 3.97 -14.53
C TYR A 276 -0.87 3.88 -13.09
N ASP A 277 0.42 3.59 -12.96
CA ASP A 277 1.22 3.51 -11.73
C ASP A 277 2.73 3.73 -12.03
N ALA A 278 3.60 3.33 -11.09
CA ALA A 278 5.06 3.30 -11.12
C ALA A 278 5.78 4.66 -11.27
N GLU A 279 5.04 5.75 -11.42
CA GLU A 279 5.56 7.09 -11.59
C GLU A 279 5.14 8.03 -10.45
N TYR A 280 5.91 9.09 -10.24
CA TYR A 280 5.41 10.22 -9.46
C TYR A 280 4.39 10.96 -10.33
N ASP A 281 3.16 11.12 -9.85
CA ASP A 281 2.14 12.04 -10.38
C ASP A 281 1.17 12.45 -9.26
N PRO A 282 1.36 13.63 -8.64
CA PRO A 282 0.56 14.09 -7.50
C PRO A 282 -0.83 14.58 -7.93
N GLY A 283 -1.12 14.74 -9.23
CA GLY A 283 -2.47 15.01 -9.70
C GLY A 283 -3.21 16.14 -8.98
N TYR A 284 -4.34 15.82 -8.35
CA TYR A 284 -5.13 16.79 -7.59
C TYR A 284 -4.52 17.17 -6.23
N ASP A 285 -3.55 16.40 -5.71
CA ASP A 285 -2.84 16.72 -4.46
C ASP A 285 -2.17 18.10 -4.56
N ASN A 286 -1.77 18.53 -5.76
CA ASN A 286 -1.18 19.86 -5.98
C ASN A 286 -2.10 21.01 -5.55
N ILE A 287 -3.40 20.97 -5.93
CA ILE A 287 -4.34 22.02 -5.51
C ILE A 287 -4.67 21.90 -4.02
N LEU A 288 -4.79 20.68 -3.48
CA LEU A 288 -5.01 20.47 -2.05
C LEU A 288 -3.85 21.00 -1.20
N ARG A 289 -2.61 20.77 -1.63
CA ARG A 289 -1.38 21.33 -1.03
C ARG A 289 -1.35 22.86 -1.12
N MET A 290 -1.83 23.45 -2.21
CA MET A 290 -1.97 24.91 -2.33
C MET A 290 -3.02 25.45 -1.35
N ILE A 291 -4.20 24.80 -1.24
CA ILE A 291 -5.25 25.18 -0.28
C ILE A 291 -4.74 25.05 1.17
N LYS A 292 -4.03 23.96 1.49
CA LYS A 292 -3.38 23.78 2.80
C LYS A 292 -2.39 24.91 3.10
N SER A 293 -1.58 25.32 2.13
CA SER A 293 -0.66 26.45 2.29
C SER A 293 -1.40 27.78 2.54
N LEU A 294 -2.46 28.06 1.78
CA LEU A 294 -3.32 29.24 1.99
C LEU A 294 -3.96 29.25 3.38
N TYR A 295 -4.46 28.09 3.84
CA TYR A 295 -4.99 27.94 5.19
C TYR A 295 -3.91 28.22 6.26
N SER A 296 -2.77 27.53 6.18
CA SER A 296 -1.68 27.61 7.18
C SER A 296 -0.96 28.97 7.27
N THR A 297 -1.17 29.84 6.28
CA THR A 297 -0.59 31.19 6.24
C THR A 297 -1.61 32.30 6.57
N SER A 298 -2.85 31.93 6.89
CA SER A 298 -3.88 32.89 7.31
C SER A 298 -3.49 33.58 8.63
N THR A 299 -3.63 34.90 8.70
CA THR A 299 -2.99 35.76 9.71
C THR A 299 -3.62 35.74 11.10
N SER A 300 -4.73 35.02 11.30
CA SER A 300 -5.58 35.19 12.49
C SER A 300 -5.80 33.94 13.34
N THR A 301 -5.96 32.71 12.80
CA THR A 301 -6.13 31.49 13.63
C THR A 301 -5.89 30.13 12.95
N GLY A 302 -6.05 30.03 11.62
CA GLY A 302 -5.89 28.77 10.88
C GLY A 302 -4.42 28.41 10.70
N LEU A 303 -3.85 27.60 11.59
CA LEU A 303 -2.39 27.46 11.70
C LEU A 303 -1.91 26.01 11.87
N VAL A 304 -2.78 25.12 12.35
CA VAL A 304 -2.41 23.75 12.71
C VAL A 304 -3.09 22.75 11.79
N THR A 305 -2.31 21.81 11.27
CA THR A 305 -2.78 20.68 10.45
C THR A 305 -2.21 19.38 10.99
N SER A 306 -2.82 18.24 10.68
CA SER A 306 -2.22 16.93 10.97
C SER A 306 -1.33 16.47 9.83
N TRP A 307 -0.13 15.99 10.12
CA TRP A 307 0.73 15.36 9.11
C TRP A 307 0.17 13.99 8.71
N PRO A 308 0.21 13.59 7.41
CA PRO A 308 -0.43 12.36 6.92
C PRO A 308 0.24 11.04 7.31
N VAL A 309 1.43 11.07 7.90
CA VAL A 309 2.22 9.87 8.19
C VAL A 309 2.60 9.84 9.68
N PRO A 310 2.59 8.67 10.34
CA PRO A 310 2.99 8.57 11.74
C PRO A 310 4.44 9.04 11.98
N GLY A 311 4.70 9.57 13.18
CA GLY A 311 6.06 9.83 13.67
C GLY A 311 6.81 10.90 12.91
N ASN A 312 6.11 11.77 12.16
CA ASN A 312 6.71 12.79 11.29
C ASN A 312 7.59 12.17 10.17
N MET A 313 7.28 10.93 9.76
CA MET A 313 7.93 10.29 8.61
C MET A 313 7.41 10.86 7.29
N GLY A 314 8.16 10.70 6.20
CA GLY A 314 7.79 11.28 4.91
C GLY A 314 6.72 10.49 4.15
N VAL A 315 6.76 9.16 4.19
CA VAL A 315 5.85 8.29 3.43
C VAL A 315 5.30 7.15 4.29
N HIS A 316 4.02 6.81 4.08
CA HIS A 316 3.39 5.64 4.67
C HIS A 316 3.52 4.45 3.71
N PHE A 317 4.59 3.66 3.92
CA PHE A 317 5.01 2.61 2.99
C PHE A 317 4.37 1.27 3.35
N ALA A 318 3.85 0.54 2.37
CA ALA A 318 3.51 -0.87 2.53
C ALA A 318 4.15 -1.73 1.43
N TRP A 319 4.83 -2.79 1.86
CA TRP A 319 5.08 -3.95 1.01
C TRP A 319 3.82 -4.82 0.98
N THR A 320 3.39 -5.18 -0.21
CA THR A 320 2.24 -6.04 -0.45
C THR A 320 2.61 -7.18 -1.39
N TYR A 321 2.02 -8.35 -1.16
CA TYR A 321 2.31 -9.55 -1.92
C TYR A 321 1.00 -10.19 -2.37
N ASP A 322 0.85 -10.43 -3.66
CA ASP A 322 -0.32 -11.14 -4.19
C ASP A 322 0.06 -12.60 -4.39
N ILE A 323 -0.68 -13.49 -3.72
CA ILE A 323 -0.47 -14.94 -3.78
C ILE A 323 -1.56 -15.51 -4.69
N ASP A 324 -1.29 -15.45 -5.99
CA ASP A 324 -2.23 -15.71 -7.08
C ASP A 324 -1.74 -16.76 -8.10
N ALA A 325 -0.62 -17.41 -7.81
CA ALA A 325 -0.05 -18.49 -8.61
C ALA A 325 0.39 -19.66 -7.74
N GLN A 326 0.48 -20.87 -8.30
CA GLN A 326 0.88 -22.07 -7.57
C GLN A 326 2.19 -21.91 -6.77
N ASP A 327 3.25 -21.41 -7.39
CA ASP A 327 4.58 -21.25 -6.79
C ASP A 327 4.65 -20.06 -5.80
N SER A 328 3.69 -19.11 -5.86
CA SER A 328 3.67 -17.96 -4.95
C SER A 328 3.46 -18.31 -3.48
N TYR A 329 2.80 -19.44 -3.21
CA TYR A 329 2.48 -19.87 -1.84
C TYR A 329 3.72 -20.23 -1.02
N GLU A 330 4.77 -20.75 -1.66
CA GLU A 330 6.03 -21.13 -1.00
C GLU A 330 6.87 -19.89 -0.68
N TYR A 331 7.05 -19.02 -1.68
CA TYR A 331 7.89 -17.84 -1.60
C TYR A 331 7.32 -16.71 -0.73
N ALA A 332 6.01 -16.75 -0.42
CA ALA A 332 5.38 -15.85 0.55
C ALA A 332 6.13 -15.81 1.89
N TYR A 333 6.62 -16.96 2.36
CA TYR A 333 7.38 -17.07 3.60
C TYR A 333 8.73 -16.36 3.53
N GLU A 334 9.45 -16.47 2.41
CA GLU A 334 10.77 -15.85 2.25
C GLU A 334 10.70 -14.32 2.22
N CYS A 335 9.74 -13.76 1.49
CA CYS A 335 9.48 -12.33 1.51
C CYS A 335 9.15 -11.81 2.92
N ALA A 336 8.27 -12.52 3.63
CA ALA A 336 7.88 -12.19 5.00
C ALA A 336 9.05 -12.29 5.99
N LEU A 337 9.91 -13.30 5.84
CA LEU A 337 11.09 -13.51 6.67
C LEU A 337 12.13 -12.40 6.46
N ASP A 338 12.37 -11.95 5.22
CA ASP A 338 13.26 -10.80 4.98
C ASP A 338 12.73 -9.53 5.66
N LEU A 339 11.42 -9.24 5.57
CA LEU A 339 10.83 -8.10 6.28
C LEU A 339 10.96 -8.25 7.80
N GLN A 340 10.71 -9.45 8.34
CA GLN A 340 10.82 -9.72 9.78
C GLN A 340 12.25 -9.47 10.28
N SER A 341 13.26 -9.91 9.52
CA SER A 341 14.68 -9.71 9.84
C SER A 341 15.08 -8.23 9.95
N ARG A 342 14.28 -7.33 9.34
CA ARG A 342 14.46 -5.88 9.34
C ARG A 342 13.53 -5.16 10.32
N GLY A 343 12.69 -5.89 11.06
CA GLY A 343 11.67 -5.31 11.94
C GLY A 343 10.55 -4.60 11.20
N ILE A 344 10.27 -5.00 9.96
CA ILE A 344 9.28 -4.39 9.06
C ILE A 344 8.06 -5.29 8.93
N LYS A 345 6.90 -4.64 8.78
CA LYS A 345 5.62 -5.30 8.52
C LYS A 345 5.26 -5.24 7.03
N GLY A 346 4.41 -6.16 6.59
CA GLY A 346 3.86 -6.16 5.23
C GLY A 346 2.47 -6.81 5.17
N THR A 347 1.86 -6.81 3.99
CA THR A 347 0.51 -7.37 3.78
C THR A 347 0.57 -8.47 2.74
N ILE A 348 0.03 -9.65 3.03
CA ILE A 348 -0.11 -10.71 2.03
C ILE A 348 -1.59 -10.83 1.64
N ASN A 349 -1.89 -10.63 0.37
CA ASN A 349 -3.21 -10.82 -0.21
C ASN A 349 -3.30 -12.26 -0.75
N TRP A 350 -4.04 -13.11 -0.05
CA TRP A 350 -4.19 -14.52 -0.42
C TRP A 350 -5.40 -14.72 -1.33
N GLN A 351 -5.17 -15.28 -2.51
CA GLN A 351 -6.25 -15.71 -3.39
C GLN A 351 -6.84 -17.00 -2.85
N ALA A 352 -8.14 -17.05 -2.59
CA ALA A 352 -8.83 -18.28 -2.23
C ALA A 352 -9.23 -19.07 -3.49
N LYS A 353 -8.26 -19.54 -4.30
CA LYS A 353 -8.52 -20.34 -5.50
C LYS A 353 -8.93 -21.77 -5.13
N LEU A 354 -10.24 -22.02 -5.11
CA LEU A 354 -10.83 -23.24 -4.55
C LEU A 354 -11.00 -24.38 -5.57
N VAL A 355 -10.98 -24.07 -6.86
CA VAL A 355 -11.21 -25.04 -7.93
C VAL A 355 -10.10 -25.01 -8.95
N LYS A 356 -9.77 -26.19 -9.48
CA LYS A 356 -8.97 -26.33 -10.68
C LYS A 356 -9.86 -26.02 -11.88
N ASP A 357 -9.38 -25.14 -12.74
CA ASP A 357 -10.07 -24.79 -13.97
C ASP A 357 -9.06 -24.52 -15.09
N ALA A 358 -9.48 -23.88 -16.19
CA ALA A 358 -8.57 -23.63 -17.30
C ALA A 358 -7.47 -22.59 -16.96
N TYR A 359 -7.69 -21.78 -15.94
CA TYR A 359 -6.80 -20.69 -15.57
C TYR A 359 -5.65 -21.15 -14.69
N ASP A 360 -5.95 -21.94 -13.66
CA ASP A 360 -4.96 -22.43 -12.70
C ASP A 360 -5.48 -23.66 -11.92
N LEU A 361 -4.60 -24.29 -11.15
CA LEU A 361 -4.92 -25.31 -10.14
C LEU A 361 -5.72 -24.71 -8.98
N ALA A 362 -6.29 -25.59 -8.14
CA ALA A 362 -6.88 -25.22 -6.85
C ALA A 362 -5.80 -24.89 -5.80
N SER A 363 -4.92 -23.94 -6.11
CA SER A 363 -3.69 -23.64 -5.35
C SER A 363 -3.96 -23.39 -3.86
N PHE A 364 -5.00 -22.64 -3.51
CA PHE A 364 -5.37 -22.44 -2.11
C PHE A 364 -5.63 -23.77 -1.38
N SER A 365 -6.35 -24.68 -2.03
CA SER A 365 -6.71 -25.95 -1.41
C SER A 365 -5.52 -26.88 -1.18
N LEU A 366 -4.49 -26.75 -2.00
CA LEU A 366 -3.24 -27.51 -1.90
C LEU A 366 -2.29 -26.90 -0.87
N TYR A 367 -2.24 -25.57 -0.76
CA TYR A 367 -1.15 -24.87 -0.07
C TYR A 367 -1.58 -23.94 1.07
N TYR A 368 -2.88 -23.87 1.45
CA TYR A 368 -3.37 -22.97 2.51
C TYR A 368 -2.65 -23.12 3.85
N ARG A 369 -2.04 -24.29 4.12
CA ARG A 369 -1.27 -24.51 5.37
C ARG A 369 -0.03 -23.62 5.46
N ASN A 370 0.50 -23.11 4.34
CA ASN A 370 1.61 -22.16 4.33
C ASN A 370 1.27 -20.83 5.02
N ILE A 371 -0.01 -20.46 5.09
CA ILE A 371 -0.47 -19.25 5.80
C ILE A 371 -0.01 -19.29 7.27
N SER A 372 -0.08 -20.45 7.93
CA SER A 372 0.36 -20.60 9.32
C SER A 372 1.86 -20.33 9.52
N ARG A 373 2.70 -20.67 8.54
CA ARG A 373 4.15 -20.41 8.58
C ARG A 373 4.42 -18.91 8.53
N VAL A 374 3.68 -18.18 7.69
CA VAL A 374 3.76 -16.73 7.58
C VAL A 374 3.20 -16.06 8.85
N GLU A 375 2.04 -16.49 9.34
CA GLU A 375 1.43 -15.94 10.55
C GLU A 375 2.33 -16.11 11.78
N ALA A 376 3.06 -17.23 11.88
CA ALA A 376 4.02 -17.49 12.94
C ALA A 376 5.19 -16.46 12.99
N LEU A 377 5.46 -15.74 11.89
CA LEU A 377 6.45 -14.65 11.87
C LEU A 377 5.94 -13.38 12.57
N GLY A 378 4.63 -13.19 12.68
CA GLY A 378 4.01 -12.10 13.46
C GLY A 378 4.19 -10.69 12.89
N ASN A 379 4.71 -10.55 11.66
CA ASN A 379 4.93 -9.26 11.00
C ASN A 379 4.04 -9.02 9.77
N MET A 380 3.22 -9.99 9.37
CA MET A 380 2.38 -9.90 8.17
C MET A 380 0.90 -9.75 8.50
N GLU A 381 0.20 -8.90 7.77
CA GLU A 381 -1.26 -8.87 7.73
C GLU A 381 -1.80 -9.96 6.80
N LEU A 382 -2.82 -10.69 7.27
CA LEU A 382 -3.65 -11.57 6.46
C LEU A 382 -4.72 -10.74 5.73
N SER A 383 -4.58 -10.62 4.41
CA SER A 383 -5.49 -9.90 3.52
C SER A 383 -6.06 -10.82 2.45
N SER A 384 -7.18 -10.43 1.86
CA SER A 384 -7.86 -11.21 0.82
C SER A 384 -7.50 -10.74 -0.58
N HIS A 385 -7.27 -11.69 -1.48
CA HIS A 385 -7.11 -11.46 -2.91
C HIS A 385 -8.22 -12.11 -3.75
N SER A 386 -9.47 -11.96 -3.30
CA SER A 386 -10.65 -12.58 -3.92
C SER A 386 -10.61 -14.13 -3.94
N VAL A 387 -11.52 -14.76 -4.68
CA VAL A 387 -11.62 -16.22 -4.86
C VAL A 387 -11.02 -16.64 -6.20
N SER A 388 -11.49 -16.06 -7.31
CA SER A 388 -11.19 -16.58 -8.64
C SER A 388 -10.01 -15.93 -9.35
N HIS A 389 -9.63 -14.72 -8.95
CA HIS A 389 -8.77 -13.85 -9.77
C HIS A 389 -9.34 -13.67 -11.19
N SER A 390 -10.66 -13.46 -11.29
CA SER A 390 -11.39 -13.44 -12.56
C SER A 390 -10.97 -12.28 -13.49
N PRO A 391 -10.71 -12.55 -14.79
CA PRO A 391 -10.46 -11.51 -15.79
C PRO A 391 -11.71 -10.70 -16.18
N ASN A 392 -12.91 -11.14 -15.78
CA ASN A 392 -14.18 -10.47 -16.06
C ASN A 392 -14.93 -10.06 -14.77
N LEU A 393 -14.21 -9.91 -13.65
CA LEU A 393 -14.75 -9.50 -12.35
C LEU A 393 -15.62 -8.24 -12.45
N ALA A 394 -15.20 -7.25 -13.23
CA ALA A 394 -15.93 -5.99 -13.43
C ALA A 394 -17.35 -6.17 -14.00
N SER A 395 -17.65 -7.32 -14.61
CA SER A 395 -18.97 -7.65 -15.18
C SER A 395 -19.81 -8.57 -14.29
N PHE A 396 -19.32 -8.97 -13.12
CA PHE A 396 -20.06 -9.87 -12.25
C PHE A 396 -21.34 -9.23 -11.72
N PRO A 397 -22.42 -10.01 -11.54
CA PRO A 397 -23.55 -9.57 -10.75
C PRO A 397 -23.12 -9.35 -9.29
N THR A 398 -23.87 -8.51 -8.56
CA THR A 398 -23.61 -8.25 -7.13
C THR A 398 -23.61 -9.53 -6.30
N GLY A 399 -24.55 -10.45 -6.58
CA GLY A 399 -24.80 -11.64 -5.77
C GLY A 399 -26.10 -11.53 -4.97
N THR A 400 -26.40 -12.60 -4.26
CA THR A 400 -27.58 -12.85 -3.42
C THR A 400 -27.33 -12.59 -1.94
N GLY A 401 -26.06 -12.58 -1.51
CA GLY A 401 -25.68 -12.52 -0.10
C GLY A 401 -25.74 -13.88 0.60
N GLU A 402 -25.99 -14.96 -0.16
CA GLU A 402 -26.07 -16.35 0.30
C GLU A 402 -24.89 -17.20 -0.22
N GLU A 403 -23.89 -16.60 -0.89
CA GLU A 403 -22.73 -17.31 -1.42
C GLU A 403 -21.87 -17.92 -0.30
N ILE A 404 -21.66 -19.23 -0.32
CA ILE A 404 -20.94 -19.95 0.74
C ILE A 404 -19.89 -20.89 0.18
N TRP A 405 -18.83 -21.09 0.97
CA TRP A 405 -17.99 -22.28 0.96
C TRP A 405 -18.73 -23.47 1.57
N ASP A 406 -18.63 -24.63 0.94
CA ASP A 406 -19.07 -25.91 1.48
C ASP A 406 -17.99 -26.96 1.19
N GLY A 407 -17.10 -27.17 2.15
CA GLY A 407 -15.98 -28.10 2.04
C GLY A 407 -16.39 -29.55 1.80
N THR A 408 -17.65 -29.94 2.06
CA THR A 408 -18.14 -31.28 1.69
C THR A 408 -18.27 -31.46 0.18
N LYS A 409 -18.30 -30.35 -0.57
CA LYS A 409 -18.32 -30.31 -2.03
C LYS A 409 -16.93 -30.09 -2.62
N TYR A 410 -15.88 -30.24 -1.82
CA TYR A 410 -14.47 -30.06 -2.20
C TYR A 410 -13.96 -31.04 -3.29
N VAL A 411 -14.82 -31.89 -3.84
CA VAL A 411 -14.48 -32.71 -5.00
C VAL A 411 -14.56 -31.83 -6.24
N GLU A 412 -13.44 -31.69 -6.96
CA GLU A 412 -13.31 -30.97 -8.24
C GLU A 412 -14.56 -31.22 -9.12
N ASP A 413 -15.10 -30.16 -9.73
CA ASP A 413 -16.21 -30.12 -10.73
C ASP A 413 -17.54 -29.43 -10.32
N ASN A 414 -17.75 -29.02 -9.06
CA ASN A 414 -19.07 -28.49 -8.62
C ASN A 414 -19.05 -27.18 -7.79
N TYR A 415 -17.95 -26.43 -7.79
CA TYR A 415 -17.85 -25.17 -7.08
C TYR A 415 -17.59 -24.01 -8.05
N PHE A 416 -18.29 -22.90 -7.85
CA PHE A 416 -18.21 -21.69 -8.68
C PHE A 416 -17.67 -20.53 -7.84
N PRO A 417 -17.02 -19.53 -8.43
CA PRO A 417 -16.79 -19.28 -9.88
C PRO A 417 -15.87 -20.30 -10.57
N PHE A 418 -16.07 -20.49 -11.89
CA PHE A 418 -15.24 -21.37 -12.73
C PHE A 418 -14.76 -20.63 -13.98
N ILE A 419 -13.47 -20.72 -14.30
CA ILE A 419 -12.86 -20.06 -15.45
C ILE A 419 -12.57 -21.07 -16.57
N GLY A 420 -13.08 -20.81 -17.78
CA GLY A 420 -12.67 -21.61 -18.95
C GLY A 420 -12.18 -20.76 -20.11
N GLU A 421 -11.59 -21.44 -21.08
CA GLU A 421 -11.12 -20.88 -22.33
C GLU A 421 -12.23 -20.79 -23.39
N CYS A 422 -12.27 -19.66 -24.08
CA CYS A 422 -13.22 -19.31 -25.12
C CYS A 422 -12.53 -19.09 -26.46
N ALA A 423 -13.07 -19.70 -27.52
CA ALA A 423 -12.57 -19.56 -28.88
C ALA A 423 -12.84 -18.15 -29.43
N LYS A 424 -11.78 -17.54 -30.00
CA LYS A 424 -11.70 -16.15 -30.46
C LYS A 424 -12.81 -15.66 -31.40
N ASN A 425 -13.45 -16.54 -32.19
CA ASN A 425 -14.23 -16.14 -33.37
C ASN A 425 -15.72 -16.52 -33.34
N ASN A 426 -16.19 -17.25 -32.31
CA ASN A 426 -17.56 -17.77 -32.30
C ASN A 426 -18.19 -17.91 -30.90
N GLY A 427 -17.53 -17.44 -29.84
CA GLY A 427 -18.06 -17.51 -28.48
C GLY A 427 -18.31 -18.95 -27.99
N THR A 428 -17.55 -19.90 -28.52
CA THR A 428 -17.64 -21.32 -28.15
C THR A 428 -16.52 -21.67 -27.17
N TRP A 429 -16.86 -22.39 -26.10
CA TRP A 429 -15.87 -22.88 -25.14
C TRP A 429 -14.94 -23.91 -25.77
N THR A 430 -13.63 -23.78 -25.54
CA THR A 430 -12.62 -24.79 -25.90
C THR A 430 -12.37 -25.77 -24.75
N THR A 431 -12.75 -25.38 -23.54
CA THR A 431 -12.69 -26.21 -22.33
C THR A 431 -14.10 -26.68 -21.93
N PRO A 432 -14.26 -27.91 -21.39
CA PRO A 432 -15.54 -28.37 -20.89
C PRO A 432 -16.02 -27.47 -19.74
N ILE A 433 -17.15 -26.80 -19.93
CA ILE A 433 -17.77 -25.94 -18.91
C ILE A 433 -19.09 -26.58 -18.44
N PRO A 434 -19.26 -26.84 -17.13
CA PRO A 434 -20.53 -27.28 -16.59
C PRO A 434 -21.65 -26.24 -16.83
N GLY A 435 -22.73 -26.64 -17.52
CA GLY A 435 -23.95 -25.81 -17.69
C GLY A 435 -23.86 -24.64 -18.68
N ALA A 436 -22.94 -24.69 -19.64
CA ALA A 436 -22.54 -23.54 -20.46
C ALA A 436 -23.65 -22.88 -21.33
N THR A 437 -23.82 -21.56 -21.17
CA THR A 437 -24.22 -20.61 -22.23
C THR A 437 -23.00 -20.18 -23.06
N PRO A 438 -23.15 -19.66 -24.30
CA PRO A 438 -22.02 -19.15 -25.09
C PRO A 438 -21.20 -18.10 -24.33
N CYS A 439 -19.87 -18.14 -24.46
CA CYS A 439 -18.97 -17.12 -23.90
C CYS A 439 -18.99 -15.86 -24.77
N ASN A 440 -18.96 -14.68 -24.14
CA ASN A 440 -18.86 -13.39 -24.82
C ASN A 440 -17.54 -12.72 -24.46
N THR A 441 -16.61 -12.64 -25.40
CA THR A 441 -15.24 -12.15 -25.17
C THR A 441 -14.91 -10.97 -26.09
N PRO A 442 -14.45 -9.82 -25.57
CA PRO A 442 -13.96 -8.70 -26.38
C PRO A 442 -12.49 -8.84 -26.86
N ASP A 443 -12.25 -9.16 -28.14
CA ASP A 443 -11.02 -8.90 -28.97
C ASP A 443 -9.57 -9.07 -28.41
N LYS A 444 -9.10 -10.30 -28.13
CA LYS A 444 -7.68 -10.72 -27.92
C LYS A 444 -7.52 -12.24 -28.18
N SER A 445 -6.28 -12.70 -28.36
CA SER A 445 -5.89 -14.08 -28.71
C SER A 445 -5.94 -15.01 -27.49
N ASP A 446 -6.89 -15.96 -27.52
CA ASP A 446 -7.27 -16.95 -26.49
C ASP A 446 -7.76 -16.33 -25.16
N TYR A 447 -9.08 -16.39 -24.90
CA TYR A 447 -9.68 -15.70 -23.74
C TYR A 447 -10.16 -16.64 -22.65
N PHE A 448 -9.72 -16.36 -21.43
CA PHE A 448 -10.34 -16.88 -20.22
C PHE A 448 -11.60 -16.09 -19.87
N TYR A 449 -12.67 -16.79 -19.48
CA TYR A 449 -13.93 -16.18 -19.03
C TYR A 449 -14.48 -16.94 -17.83
N THR A 450 -14.91 -16.20 -16.82
CA THR A 450 -15.44 -16.74 -15.57
C THR A 450 -16.96 -16.77 -15.59
N ILE A 451 -17.54 -17.91 -15.20
CA ILE A 451 -18.97 -18.09 -15.01
C ILE A 451 -19.31 -18.38 -13.54
N GLY A 452 -20.56 -18.11 -13.16
CA GLY A 452 -21.07 -18.41 -11.82
C GLY A 452 -20.48 -17.56 -10.69
N GLY A 453 -19.70 -16.52 -11.02
CA GLY A 453 -19.14 -15.58 -10.06
C GLY A 453 -20.12 -14.47 -9.66
N SER A 454 -19.91 -13.90 -8.48
CA SER A 454 -20.57 -12.67 -8.02
C SER A 454 -19.61 -11.88 -7.14
N ILE A 455 -19.78 -10.55 -7.08
CA ILE A 455 -18.89 -9.69 -6.26
C ILE A 455 -18.98 -10.06 -4.77
N LEU A 456 -20.19 -10.35 -4.27
CA LEU A 456 -20.37 -10.85 -2.90
C LEU A 456 -19.68 -12.18 -2.68
N GLY A 457 -19.74 -13.11 -3.63
CA GLY A 457 -19.03 -14.39 -3.56
C GLY A 457 -17.52 -14.20 -3.44
N GLU A 458 -16.93 -13.34 -4.27
CA GLU A 458 -15.49 -13.05 -4.28
C GLU A 458 -14.99 -12.45 -2.96
N ALA A 459 -15.81 -11.61 -2.31
CA ALA A 459 -15.45 -10.94 -1.07
C ALA A 459 -15.79 -11.78 0.18
N ARG A 460 -17.01 -12.32 0.29
CA ARG A 460 -17.47 -12.95 1.54
C ARG A 460 -16.89 -14.34 1.76
N VAL A 461 -16.71 -15.11 0.69
CA VAL A 461 -16.21 -16.48 0.76
C VAL A 461 -14.72 -16.48 1.11
N SER A 462 -13.92 -15.67 0.40
CA SER A 462 -12.49 -15.55 0.66
C SER A 462 -12.22 -15.08 2.10
N LYS A 463 -12.94 -14.05 2.58
CA LYS A 463 -12.89 -13.60 3.98
C LYS A 463 -13.14 -14.74 4.96
N PHE A 464 -14.27 -15.43 4.80
CA PHE A 464 -14.67 -16.51 5.70
C PHE A 464 -13.61 -17.61 5.78
N ILE A 465 -13.11 -18.08 4.64
CA ILE A 465 -12.15 -19.18 4.61
C ILE A 465 -10.83 -18.74 5.27
N LEU A 466 -10.30 -17.57 4.91
CA LEU A 466 -9.04 -17.05 5.47
C LEU A 466 -9.13 -16.85 6.99
N GLU A 467 -10.22 -16.27 7.49
CA GLU A 467 -10.43 -16.11 8.94
C GLU A 467 -10.60 -17.46 9.65
N SER A 468 -11.20 -18.46 8.99
CA SER A 468 -11.45 -19.78 9.58
C SER A 468 -10.20 -20.62 9.76
N ILE A 469 -9.16 -20.41 8.94
CA ILE A 469 -7.91 -21.19 8.99
C ILE A 469 -6.77 -20.47 9.71
N SER A 470 -6.94 -19.19 10.04
CA SER A 470 -5.92 -18.39 10.73
C SER A 470 -5.60 -18.99 12.10
N ILE A 471 -4.31 -19.21 12.36
CA ILE A 471 -3.84 -19.74 13.65
C ILE A 471 -3.71 -18.65 14.71
N VAL A 472 -3.76 -17.38 14.31
CA VAL A 472 -3.72 -16.21 15.20
C VAL A 472 -5.10 -15.56 15.38
N ASN A 473 -6.17 -16.18 14.87
CA ASN A 473 -7.52 -15.60 14.82
C ASN A 473 -7.53 -14.22 14.15
N ALA A 474 -6.83 -14.09 13.03
CA ALA A 474 -6.78 -12.85 12.26
C ALA A 474 -8.19 -12.46 11.79
N THR A 475 -8.49 -11.16 11.85
CA THR A 475 -9.65 -10.59 11.17
C THR A 475 -9.19 -10.00 9.85
N VAL A 476 -9.73 -10.49 8.74
CA VAL A 476 -9.36 -10.06 7.39
C VAL A 476 -10.09 -8.76 7.06
N ARG A 477 -9.39 -7.63 7.14
CA ARG A 477 -9.99 -6.29 6.99
C ARG A 477 -9.60 -5.59 5.69
N SER A 478 -8.60 -6.12 4.99
CA SER A 478 -8.04 -5.59 3.75
C SER A 478 -8.39 -6.50 2.57
N PHE A 479 -8.62 -5.89 1.41
CA PHE A 479 -8.99 -6.58 0.18
C PHE A 479 -8.25 -6.02 -1.03
N ARG A 480 -7.85 -6.90 -1.94
CA ARG A 480 -7.37 -6.55 -3.29
C ARG A 480 -8.07 -7.43 -4.32
N THR A 481 -8.63 -6.82 -5.35
CA THR A 481 -9.21 -7.56 -6.48
C THR A 481 -8.12 -8.20 -7.33
N GLY A 482 -8.39 -9.39 -7.88
CA GLY A 482 -7.56 -9.92 -8.97
C GLY A 482 -7.53 -8.99 -10.18
N HIS A 483 -6.39 -8.93 -10.86
CA HIS A 483 -6.13 -8.03 -11.99
C HIS A 483 -6.38 -6.52 -11.72
N LEU A 484 -6.48 -6.11 -10.45
CA LEU A 484 -6.83 -4.74 -10.06
C LEU A 484 -8.13 -4.22 -10.72
N LEU A 485 -9.03 -5.13 -11.09
CA LEU A 485 -10.31 -4.78 -11.69
C LEU A 485 -11.21 -4.14 -10.63
N TYR A 486 -11.79 -2.99 -10.94
CA TYR A 486 -12.49 -2.16 -9.95
C TYR A 486 -13.99 -2.01 -10.28
N PRO A 487 -14.84 -3.03 -10.03
CA PRO A 487 -16.28 -2.94 -10.25
C PRO A 487 -16.93 -1.77 -9.49
N ASP A 488 -17.93 -1.13 -10.09
CA ASP A 488 -18.62 0.02 -9.47
C ASP A 488 -19.16 -0.32 -8.07
N ILE A 489 -19.79 -1.48 -7.91
CA ILE A 489 -20.43 -1.88 -6.64
C ILE A 489 -19.45 -2.37 -5.56
N LEU A 490 -18.15 -2.46 -5.88
CA LEU A 490 -17.16 -3.05 -4.98
C LEU A 490 -17.11 -2.36 -3.61
N PRO A 491 -17.04 -1.01 -3.48
CA PRO A 491 -16.96 -0.36 -2.18
C PRO A 491 -18.09 -0.79 -1.22
N GLN A 492 -19.33 -0.86 -1.71
CA GLN A 492 -20.47 -1.24 -0.89
C GLN A 492 -20.46 -2.72 -0.52
N VAL A 493 -20.01 -3.59 -1.42
CA VAL A 493 -19.86 -5.02 -1.13
C VAL A 493 -18.79 -5.24 -0.07
N LEU A 494 -17.65 -4.54 -0.17
CA LEU A 494 -16.60 -4.61 0.85
C LEU A 494 -17.10 -4.16 2.22
N ALA A 495 -17.85 -3.04 2.27
CA ALA A 495 -18.45 -2.58 3.51
C ALA A 495 -19.48 -3.59 4.08
N ALA A 496 -20.35 -4.15 3.23
CA ALA A 496 -21.37 -5.11 3.63
C ALA A 496 -20.78 -6.43 4.14
N THR A 497 -19.62 -6.83 3.62
CA THR A 497 -18.90 -8.05 4.03
C THR A 497 -17.91 -7.82 5.19
N GLY A 498 -17.78 -6.58 5.67
CA GLY A 498 -17.03 -6.25 6.87
C GLY A 498 -15.55 -5.94 6.65
N TYR A 499 -15.11 -5.72 5.40
CA TYR A 499 -13.83 -5.10 5.12
C TYR A 499 -13.83 -3.63 5.54
N LYS A 500 -12.63 -3.06 5.68
CA LYS A 500 -12.41 -1.64 5.99
C LYS A 500 -11.44 -0.97 5.02
N TYR A 501 -10.61 -1.75 4.36
CA TYR A 501 -9.52 -1.25 3.54
C TYR A 501 -9.48 -1.99 2.20
N SER A 502 -9.16 -1.25 1.15
CA SER A 502 -8.97 -1.78 -0.19
C SER A 502 -7.65 -1.27 -0.77
N SER A 503 -7.01 -2.07 -1.61
CA SER A 503 -5.81 -1.70 -2.37
C SER A 503 -5.93 -2.25 -3.79
N SER A 504 -7.00 -1.87 -4.47
CA SER A 504 -7.41 -2.37 -5.80
C SER A 504 -7.29 -1.31 -6.91
N GLY A 505 -7.24 -0.02 -6.58
CA GLY A 505 -6.96 1.06 -7.56
C GLY A 505 -5.46 1.37 -7.67
N ALA A 506 -5.03 2.02 -8.76
CA ALA A 506 -3.64 2.43 -8.99
C ALA A 506 -3.43 3.94 -8.79
N SER A 507 -2.34 4.38 -8.16
CA SER A 507 -2.17 5.76 -7.67
C SER A 507 -2.23 6.81 -8.76
N ASN A 508 -1.59 6.55 -9.90
CA ASN A 508 -1.52 7.53 -10.97
C ASN A 508 -2.85 7.58 -11.73
N ASP A 509 -3.50 6.43 -11.96
CA ASP A 509 -4.86 6.36 -12.51
C ASP A 509 -5.91 7.04 -11.61
N ARG A 510 -5.73 6.95 -10.29
CA ARG A 510 -6.54 7.66 -9.28
C ARG A 510 -6.07 9.08 -9.01
N ASN A 511 -5.04 9.53 -9.73
CA ASN A 511 -4.53 10.91 -9.77
C ASN A 511 -4.10 11.47 -8.40
N SER A 512 -3.57 10.62 -7.53
CA SER A 512 -3.11 10.98 -6.17
C SER A 512 -2.17 9.95 -5.56
N HIS A 513 -1.24 10.41 -4.72
CA HIS A 513 -0.44 9.55 -3.84
C HIS A 513 -0.94 9.58 -2.38
N MET A 514 -2.19 9.96 -2.17
CA MET A 514 -2.86 9.92 -0.87
C MET A 514 -3.84 8.74 -0.79
N PRO A 515 -4.03 8.14 0.39
CA PRO A 515 -5.21 7.32 0.62
C PRO A 515 -6.48 8.18 0.49
N TYR A 516 -7.60 7.55 0.13
CA TYR A 516 -8.86 8.27 -0.05
C TYR A 516 -10.08 7.49 0.41
N GLN A 517 -11.14 8.23 0.71
CA GLN A 517 -12.46 7.68 1.02
C GLN A 517 -13.11 7.17 -0.27
N THR A 518 -13.61 5.93 -0.26
CA THR A 518 -14.39 5.42 -1.40
C THR A 518 -15.86 5.86 -1.31
N PHE A 519 -16.55 5.79 -2.44
CA PHE A 519 -17.92 6.25 -2.58
C PHE A 519 -18.81 5.19 -3.20
N TYR A 520 -20.10 5.32 -2.95
CA TYR A 520 -21.12 4.46 -3.51
C TYR A 520 -21.03 4.44 -5.04
N SER A 521 -20.82 3.26 -5.63
CA SER A 521 -20.74 3.04 -7.08
C SER A 521 -19.63 3.86 -7.76
N ASN A 522 -18.48 3.99 -7.08
CA ASN A 522 -17.34 4.78 -7.56
C ASN A 522 -17.70 6.22 -7.96
N SER A 523 -18.78 6.76 -7.38
CA SER A 523 -19.22 8.14 -7.60
C SER A 523 -18.56 9.08 -6.57
N TYR A 524 -19.31 10.05 -6.06
CA TYR A 524 -18.87 10.97 -5.01
C TYR A 524 -20.03 11.53 -4.17
N ASN A 525 -21.23 10.96 -4.31
CA ASN A 525 -22.44 11.49 -3.66
C ASN A 525 -22.54 11.08 -2.20
N GLN A 526 -22.10 9.86 -1.89
CA GLN A 526 -22.25 9.22 -0.58
C GLN A 526 -21.02 8.39 -0.29
N ALA A 527 -20.32 8.74 0.79
CA ALA A 527 -19.14 8.00 1.25
C ALA A 527 -19.55 6.60 1.73
N VAL A 528 -18.67 5.62 1.51
CA VAL A 528 -18.78 4.25 2.02
C VAL A 528 -17.63 4.04 2.97
N ASP A 529 -17.82 3.40 4.13
CA ASP A 529 -16.79 3.16 5.17
C ASP A 529 -15.71 2.14 4.74
N ILE A 530 -15.03 2.45 3.64
CA ILE A 530 -13.89 1.76 3.04
C ILE A 530 -12.88 2.82 2.62
N LEU A 531 -11.65 2.71 3.13
CA LEU A 531 -10.53 3.51 2.67
C LEU A 531 -9.74 2.75 1.60
N GLU A 532 -9.39 3.46 0.53
CA GLU A 532 -8.53 2.94 -0.53
C GLU A 532 -7.08 3.38 -0.30
N PHE A 533 -6.17 2.42 -0.43
CA PHE A 533 -4.72 2.59 -0.48
C PHE A 533 -4.22 2.17 -1.86
N PRO A 534 -4.19 3.10 -2.84
CA PRO A 534 -3.94 2.70 -4.22
C PRO A 534 -2.52 2.16 -4.41
N LEU A 535 -2.36 1.20 -5.32
CA LEU A 535 -1.08 0.63 -5.72
C LEU A 535 -0.19 1.72 -6.34
N SER A 536 1.05 1.84 -5.87
CA SER A 536 1.99 2.83 -6.41
C SER A 536 2.92 2.28 -7.47
N ALA A 537 3.29 1.01 -7.35
CA ALA A 537 4.16 0.30 -8.29
C ALA A 537 4.09 -1.21 -8.02
N SER A 538 4.46 -2.00 -9.00
CA SER A 538 4.56 -3.46 -8.93
C SER A 538 5.90 -3.97 -9.48
N ASP A 539 6.13 -5.26 -9.31
CA ASP A 539 7.17 -6.03 -9.98
C ASP A 539 6.90 -6.26 -11.48
N GLU A 540 5.75 -5.83 -12.00
CA GLU A 540 5.37 -5.94 -13.42
C GLU A 540 5.69 -4.66 -14.24
N ASP A 541 5.92 -3.51 -13.59
CA ASP A 541 6.06 -2.21 -14.29
C ASP A 541 7.49 -1.93 -14.79
N GLY A 542 8.41 -2.86 -14.57
CA GLY A 542 9.79 -2.72 -15.03
C GLY A 542 10.67 -3.91 -14.71
N GLN A 543 11.89 -3.89 -15.26
CA GLN A 543 12.89 -4.90 -14.95
C GLN A 543 13.32 -4.78 -13.47
N ILE A 544 12.86 -5.74 -12.66
CA ILE A 544 13.14 -5.82 -11.23
C ILE A 544 14.32 -6.76 -10.98
N ASN A 545 15.28 -6.33 -10.17
CA ASN A 545 16.46 -7.10 -9.73
C ASN A 545 17.16 -6.35 -8.58
N GLY A 546 18.30 -6.89 -8.12
CA GLY A 546 19.14 -6.28 -7.09
C GLY A 546 20.01 -5.09 -7.54
N ASP A 547 19.83 -4.56 -8.75
CA ASP A 547 20.73 -3.52 -9.25
C ASP A 547 20.39 -2.13 -8.69
N TRP A 548 21.44 -1.41 -8.30
CA TRP A 548 21.37 0.01 -7.93
C TRP A 548 22.22 0.85 -8.87
N ASN A 549 21.63 1.31 -9.97
CA ASN A 549 22.33 2.09 -10.99
C ASN A 549 21.63 3.42 -11.24
N ALA A 550 22.39 4.52 -11.19
CA ALA A 550 21.91 5.82 -11.62
C ALA A 550 21.75 5.89 -13.16
N PRO A 551 20.97 6.86 -13.70
CA PRO A 551 20.84 7.08 -15.14
C PRO A 551 22.19 7.12 -15.86
N GLY A 552 22.30 6.37 -16.95
CA GLY A 552 23.52 6.23 -17.75
C GLY A 552 24.59 5.29 -17.17
N SER A 553 24.32 4.61 -16.06
CA SER A 553 25.25 3.68 -15.40
C SER A 553 24.81 2.23 -15.59
N GLY A 554 25.75 1.29 -15.67
CA GLY A 554 25.45 -0.15 -15.64
C GLY A 554 24.50 -0.65 -16.74
N GLY A 555 24.38 0.06 -17.86
CA GLY A 555 23.44 -0.29 -18.93
C GLY A 555 22.01 0.21 -18.73
N TYR A 556 21.76 1.08 -17.74
CA TYR A 556 20.43 1.64 -17.46
C TYR A 556 20.33 3.12 -17.86
N PRO A 557 19.79 3.48 -19.04
CA PRO A 557 19.69 4.88 -19.49
C PRO A 557 18.90 5.76 -18.52
N ASN A 558 17.83 5.23 -17.93
CA ASN A 558 16.94 5.94 -17.01
C ASN A 558 17.17 5.56 -15.53
N GLY A 559 18.25 4.82 -15.23
CA GLY A 559 18.53 4.22 -13.93
C GLY A 559 17.84 2.87 -13.74
N SER A 560 18.35 2.03 -12.83
CA SER A 560 17.71 0.76 -12.48
C SER A 560 16.33 0.99 -11.86
N TYR A 561 15.48 -0.02 -11.87
CA TYR A 561 14.12 0.14 -11.37
C TYR A 561 14.10 0.55 -9.88
N ALA A 562 14.97 -0.03 -9.05
CA ALA A 562 15.13 0.36 -7.65
C ALA A 562 15.53 1.83 -7.49
N TYR A 563 16.41 2.34 -8.36
CA TYR A 563 16.81 3.74 -8.37
C TYR A 563 15.62 4.66 -8.71
N ARG A 564 14.82 4.30 -9.73
CA ARG A 564 13.63 5.07 -10.12
C ARG A 564 12.59 5.10 -8.99
N GLN A 565 12.30 3.94 -8.38
CA GLN A 565 11.31 3.84 -7.30
C GLN A 565 11.75 4.57 -6.04
N TYR A 566 13.04 4.56 -5.69
CA TYR A 566 13.57 5.41 -4.63
C TYR A 566 13.21 6.89 -4.86
N HIS A 567 13.36 7.41 -6.08
CA HIS A 567 13.04 8.81 -6.36
C HIS A 567 11.55 9.12 -6.33
N VAL A 568 10.68 8.17 -6.71
CA VAL A 568 9.23 8.31 -6.52
C VAL A 568 8.93 8.46 -5.03
N VAL A 569 9.46 7.55 -4.20
CA VAL A 569 9.31 7.60 -2.74
C VAL A 569 9.82 8.92 -2.16
N GLN A 570 11.01 9.41 -2.58
CA GLN A 570 11.54 10.68 -2.10
C GLN A 570 10.67 11.89 -2.47
N LYS A 571 9.99 11.86 -3.64
CA LYS A 571 9.10 12.95 -4.05
C LYS A 571 7.80 12.93 -3.24
N ILE A 572 7.18 11.77 -3.04
CA ILE A 572 5.99 11.60 -2.19
C ILE A 572 6.31 12.02 -0.75
N ALA A 573 7.50 11.66 -0.26
CA ALA A 573 7.93 11.97 1.10
C ALA A 573 7.93 13.47 1.46
N LYS A 574 8.00 14.36 0.46
CA LYS A 574 8.05 15.83 0.67
C LYS A 574 6.74 16.41 1.20
N TYR A 575 5.60 15.76 0.98
CA TYR A 575 4.30 16.29 1.39
C TYR A 575 3.45 15.32 2.22
N GLY A 576 3.97 14.12 2.51
CA GLY A 576 3.29 13.14 3.34
C GLY A 576 2.25 12.36 2.55
N GLY A 577 2.65 11.33 1.81
CA GLY A 577 1.74 10.45 1.07
C GLY A 577 1.88 8.98 1.44
N GLN A 578 1.24 8.11 0.66
CA GLN A 578 1.35 6.65 0.77
C GLN A 578 2.14 6.10 -0.41
N TYR A 579 2.83 4.98 -0.18
CA TYR A 579 3.47 4.23 -1.25
C TYR A 579 3.22 2.74 -1.02
N THR A 580 2.54 2.10 -1.96
CA THR A 580 2.22 0.67 -1.91
C THR A 580 2.97 -0.03 -3.03
N PHE A 581 3.86 -0.95 -2.70
CA PHE A 581 4.56 -1.77 -3.69
C PHE A 581 4.00 -3.19 -3.69
N LEU A 582 3.70 -3.72 -4.87
CA LEU A 582 3.26 -5.11 -5.08
C LEU A 582 4.42 -5.97 -5.59
N ILE A 583 4.65 -7.12 -4.97
CA ILE A 583 5.46 -8.21 -5.52
C ILE A 583 4.55 -9.43 -5.70
N HIS A 584 4.57 -10.04 -6.89
CA HIS A 584 4.08 -11.40 -7.08
C HIS A 584 5.23 -12.36 -6.73
N PRO A 585 5.19 -13.13 -5.62
CA PRO A 585 6.32 -13.96 -5.19
C PRO A 585 6.51 -15.20 -6.07
N THR A 586 6.74 -15.06 -7.36
CA THR A 586 6.71 -16.17 -8.33
C THR A 586 8.00 -16.22 -9.16
N THR A 587 8.25 -17.38 -9.76
CA THR A 587 9.30 -17.59 -10.78
C THR A 587 8.84 -17.22 -12.19
N HIS A 588 7.55 -16.93 -12.36
CA HIS A 588 6.94 -16.63 -13.66
C HIS A 588 7.27 -15.22 -14.15
N ALA A 589 7.57 -15.12 -15.46
CA ALA A 589 7.65 -13.85 -16.16
C ALA A 589 6.26 -13.30 -16.44
N VAL A 590 6.11 -12.00 -16.33
CA VAL A 590 5.01 -11.28 -16.99
C VAL A 590 5.19 -11.41 -18.51
N PRO A 591 4.14 -11.79 -19.27
CA PRO A 591 4.24 -11.86 -20.73
C PRO A 591 4.77 -10.55 -21.34
N GLY A 592 5.94 -10.60 -21.99
CA GLY A 592 6.58 -9.43 -22.62
C GLY A 592 7.71 -8.79 -21.81
N VAL A 593 7.96 -9.24 -20.59
CA VAL A 593 9.15 -8.91 -19.80
C VAL A 593 10.05 -10.15 -19.74
N THR A 594 11.38 -10.00 -19.80
CA THR A 594 12.33 -11.10 -19.60
C THR A 594 12.02 -11.82 -18.28
N GLN A 595 12.12 -13.15 -18.23
CA GLN A 595 11.92 -13.93 -16.99
C GLN A 595 12.61 -13.26 -15.81
N THR A 596 11.80 -12.84 -14.85
CA THR A 596 12.28 -12.29 -13.57
C THR A 596 12.19 -13.42 -12.57
N LEU A 597 13.33 -13.86 -12.08
CA LEU A 597 13.38 -14.91 -11.08
C LEU A 597 12.83 -14.39 -9.75
N PHE A 598 12.27 -15.27 -8.91
CA PHE A 598 11.90 -14.89 -7.55
C PHE A 598 13.06 -14.22 -6.79
N SER A 599 14.29 -14.72 -6.99
CA SER A 599 15.51 -14.13 -6.41
C SER A 599 15.73 -12.67 -6.80
N ASP A 600 15.34 -12.26 -8.00
CA ASP A 600 15.46 -10.87 -8.46
C ASP A 600 14.44 -9.95 -7.76
N LYS A 601 13.21 -10.45 -7.58
CA LYS A 601 12.14 -9.75 -6.85
C LYS A 601 12.52 -9.56 -5.38
N LEU A 602 13.04 -10.61 -4.74
CA LEU A 602 13.54 -10.55 -3.37
C LEU A 602 14.76 -9.63 -3.26
N ALA A 603 15.71 -9.70 -4.20
CA ALA A 603 16.88 -8.81 -4.23
C ALA A 603 16.48 -7.34 -4.37
N PHE A 604 15.45 -7.03 -5.16
CA PHE A 604 14.91 -5.67 -5.26
C PHE A 604 14.37 -5.17 -3.92
N GLN A 605 13.55 -5.98 -3.22
CA GLN A 605 13.07 -5.65 -1.88
C GLN A 605 14.24 -5.37 -0.93
N GLN A 606 15.27 -6.23 -0.94
CA GLN A 606 16.46 -6.12 -0.10
C GLN A 606 17.27 -4.85 -0.39
N VAL A 607 17.27 -4.37 -1.65
CA VAL A 607 17.99 -3.16 -2.06
C VAL A 607 17.20 -1.89 -1.78
N LEU A 608 15.90 -1.86 -2.11
CA LEU A 608 15.07 -0.68 -1.99
C LEU A 608 14.76 -0.36 -0.52
N THR A 609 14.41 -1.37 0.28
CA THR A 609 13.98 -1.20 1.68
C THR A 609 14.95 -0.34 2.52
N PRO A 610 16.25 -0.65 2.62
CA PRO A 610 17.18 0.17 3.40
C PRO A 610 17.42 1.56 2.79
N LYS A 611 17.18 1.77 1.50
CA LYS A 611 17.35 3.07 0.83
C LYS A 611 16.23 4.05 1.15
N VAL A 612 15.03 3.56 1.43
CA VAL A 612 13.86 4.40 1.76
C VAL A 612 13.52 4.43 3.25
N ALA A 613 14.19 3.62 4.07
CA ALA A 613 13.88 3.47 5.49
C ALA A 613 13.95 4.77 6.32
N ASN A 614 14.81 5.72 5.94
CA ASN A 614 14.95 6.99 6.66
C ASN A 614 13.77 7.96 6.44
N VAL A 615 12.95 7.73 5.41
CA VAL A 615 11.77 8.55 5.09
C VAL A 615 10.46 7.77 5.21
N SER A 616 10.50 6.46 5.42
CA SER A 616 9.33 5.58 5.38
C SER A 616 8.91 5.13 6.76
N TYR A 617 7.61 5.24 7.05
CA TYR A 617 6.94 4.46 8.07
C TYR A 617 6.41 3.18 7.41
N PHE A 618 7.02 2.03 7.69
CA PHE A 618 6.57 0.76 7.12
C PHE A 618 5.43 0.16 7.95
N ASP A 619 4.31 -0.13 7.30
CA ASP A 619 3.16 -0.75 7.96
C ASP A 619 2.39 -1.68 6.98
N THR A 620 1.43 -2.40 7.54
CA THR A 620 0.43 -3.20 6.81
C THR A 620 -0.68 -2.31 6.25
N VAL A 621 -1.41 -2.73 5.21
CA VAL A 621 -2.56 -1.98 4.68
C VAL A 621 -3.57 -1.67 5.78
N GLY A 622 -3.85 -2.64 6.65
CA GLY A 622 -4.74 -2.49 7.80
C GLY A 622 -4.21 -1.54 8.87
N GLY A 623 -2.90 -1.58 9.16
CA GLY A 623 -2.26 -0.64 10.10
C GLY A 623 -2.29 0.80 9.60
N ARG A 624 -2.02 1.00 8.29
CA ARG A 624 -2.21 2.29 7.64
C ARG A 624 -3.67 2.73 7.73
N GLY A 625 -4.58 1.82 7.42
CA GLY A 625 -6.02 1.99 7.55
C GLY A 625 -6.44 2.50 8.93
N ASP A 626 -5.98 1.86 10.00
CA ASP A 626 -6.32 2.22 11.37
C ASP A 626 -5.80 3.61 11.74
N PHE A 627 -4.56 3.94 11.36
CA PHE A 627 -4.00 5.27 11.56
C PHE A 627 -4.79 6.34 10.80
N HIS A 628 -5.04 6.15 9.50
CA HIS A 628 -5.74 7.13 8.68
C HIS A 628 -7.18 7.33 9.17
N ASN A 629 -7.90 6.25 9.50
CA ASN A 629 -9.24 6.31 10.09
C ASN A 629 -9.29 7.08 11.41
N ALA A 630 -8.30 6.90 12.29
CA ALA A 630 -8.22 7.66 13.54
C ALA A 630 -7.85 9.13 13.28
N ARG A 631 -6.93 9.38 12.35
CA ARG A 631 -6.41 10.71 12.01
C ARG A 631 -7.47 11.60 11.37
N ILE A 632 -8.18 11.12 10.35
CA ILE A 632 -9.19 11.92 9.64
C ILE A 632 -10.41 12.23 10.53
N ALA A 633 -10.65 11.41 11.56
CA ALA A 633 -11.68 11.66 12.56
C ALA A 633 -11.23 12.62 13.67
N ALA A 634 -9.93 12.96 13.76
CA ALA A 634 -9.41 13.82 14.82
C ALA A 634 -9.85 15.28 14.61
N GLY A 635 -10.48 15.86 15.63
CA GLY A 635 -10.81 17.28 15.65
C GLY A 635 -9.61 18.11 16.12
N ILE A 636 -9.20 19.12 15.37
CA ILE A 636 -8.10 20.02 15.75
C ILE A 636 -8.65 21.45 15.83
N ASP A 637 -8.60 22.03 17.02
CA ASP A 637 -9.10 23.37 17.32
C ASP A 637 -8.00 24.22 17.96
N VAL A 638 -7.99 25.51 17.64
CA VAL A 638 -6.95 26.45 18.08
C VAL A 638 -7.59 27.67 18.71
N ALA A 639 -7.15 28.02 19.92
CA ALA A 639 -7.50 29.26 20.59
C ALA A 639 -6.24 30.06 20.90
N VAL A 640 -6.18 31.32 20.47
CA VAL A 640 -5.06 32.22 20.75
C VAL A 640 -5.53 33.32 21.70
N SER A 641 -4.86 33.46 22.83
CA SER A 641 -5.13 34.50 23.83
C SER A 641 -3.82 35.21 24.19
N GLY A 642 -3.67 36.46 23.76
CA GLY A 642 -2.44 37.20 23.91
C GLY A 642 -1.30 36.54 23.13
N THR A 643 -0.27 36.08 23.83
CA THR A 643 0.90 35.40 23.25
C THR A 643 0.89 33.88 23.48
N ILE A 644 -0.26 33.32 23.87
CA ILE A 644 -0.42 31.90 24.15
C ILE A 644 -1.41 31.31 23.14
N ALA A 645 -0.98 30.28 22.43
CA ALA A 645 -1.84 29.45 21.61
C ALA A 645 -2.10 28.12 22.32
N THR A 646 -3.37 27.74 22.37
CA THR A 646 -3.83 26.45 22.89
C THR A 646 -4.39 25.64 21.74
N VAL A 647 -3.83 24.46 21.51
CA VAL A 647 -4.28 23.49 20.50
C VAL A 647 -5.01 22.37 21.23
N THR A 648 -6.27 22.14 20.89
CA THR A 648 -7.08 21.04 21.41
C THR A 648 -7.26 20.00 20.31
N VAL A 649 -6.82 18.78 20.58
CA VAL A 649 -7.01 17.63 19.69
C VAL A 649 -8.03 16.69 20.32
N THR A 650 -9.17 16.48 19.66
CA THR A 650 -10.20 15.54 20.06
C THR A 650 -10.03 14.26 19.25
N LEU A 651 -9.77 13.14 19.92
CA LEU A 651 -9.48 11.84 19.32
C LEU A 651 -10.66 10.88 19.60
N PRO A 652 -11.49 10.54 18.59
CA PRO A 652 -12.55 9.54 18.76
C PRO A 652 -12.01 8.12 18.88
N LYS A 653 -10.81 7.87 18.37
CA LYS A 653 -10.11 6.58 18.37
C LYS A 653 -8.68 6.79 18.87
N SER A 654 -8.07 5.75 19.41
CA SER A 654 -6.65 5.78 19.73
C SER A 654 -5.82 5.96 18.47
N ILE A 655 -4.70 6.68 18.56
CA ILE A 655 -3.80 6.93 17.43
C ILE A 655 -2.35 6.80 17.85
N VAL A 656 -1.51 6.26 16.98
CA VAL A 656 -0.07 6.15 17.19
C VAL A 656 0.64 7.33 16.54
N ASP A 657 1.56 7.96 17.28
CA ASP A 657 2.53 8.93 16.77
C ASP A 657 1.93 10.01 15.85
N LEU A 658 0.77 10.57 16.23
CA LEU A 658 0.12 11.64 15.48
C LEU A 658 1.00 12.89 15.47
N THR A 659 1.39 13.34 14.28
CA THR A 659 2.14 14.57 14.11
C THR A 659 1.21 15.72 13.75
N LEU A 660 1.38 16.84 14.46
CA LEU A 660 0.75 18.12 14.16
C LEU A 660 1.79 19.05 13.54
N CYS A 661 1.49 19.61 12.37
CA CYS A 661 2.24 20.71 11.80
C CYS A 661 1.75 22.01 12.42
N VAL A 662 2.67 22.78 13.00
CA VAL A 662 2.41 24.05 13.69
C VAL A 662 3.28 25.16 13.07
N PRO A 663 2.96 26.45 13.28
CA PRO A 663 3.83 27.52 12.82
C PRO A 663 5.24 27.41 13.38
N THR A 664 6.26 27.63 12.55
CA THR A 664 7.68 27.60 12.98
C THR A 664 8.03 28.69 13.99
N ALA A 665 7.25 29.77 14.03
CA ALA A 665 7.38 30.84 15.01
C ALA A 665 6.79 30.51 16.40
N TRP A 666 6.12 29.36 16.54
CA TRP A 666 5.56 28.92 17.82
C TRP A 666 6.55 28.05 18.57
N SER A 667 6.74 28.35 19.85
CA SER A 667 7.56 27.54 20.75
C SER A 667 6.68 26.64 21.59
N PHE A 668 6.85 25.33 21.48
CA PHE A 668 6.11 24.34 22.28
C PHE A 668 6.40 24.52 23.78
N MET A 669 5.35 24.51 24.61
CA MET A 669 5.46 24.63 26.06
C MET A 669 5.09 23.34 26.79
N THR A 670 3.84 22.88 26.66
CA THR A 670 3.35 21.70 27.38
C THR A 670 2.31 20.92 26.57
N SER A 671 2.13 19.65 26.95
CA SER A 671 1.10 18.74 26.41
C SER A 671 0.53 17.90 27.56
N THR A 672 -0.75 17.54 27.47
CA THR A 672 -1.39 16.61 28.43
C THR A 672 -0.95 15.15 28.24
N VAL A 673 -0.27 14.84 27.13
CA VAL A 673 0.32 13.54 26.82
C VAL A 673 1.80 13.68 26.47
N GLY A 674 2.54 12.57 26.45
CA GLY A 674 3.93 12.57 25.99
C GLY A 674 4.04 13.14 24.57
N ALA A 675 4.93 14.10 24.36
CA ALA A 675 5.09 14.77 23.07
C ALA A 675 6.57 15.08 22.80
N SER A 676 6.94 15.06 21.52
CA SER A 676 8.24 15.51 21.01
C SER A 676 8.03 16.67 20.05
N ALA A 677 8.72 17.77 20.24
CA ALA A 677 8.57 18.97 19.43
C ALA A 677 9.86 19.31 18.69
N THR A 678 9.72 19.69 17.43
CA THR A 678 10.75 20.32 16.60
C THR A 678 10.16 21.60 16.00
N PRO A 679 10.97 22.55 15.51
CA PRO A 679 10.44 23.74 14.86
C PRO A 679 9.49 23.34 13.71
N GLY A 680 8.22 23.75 13.83
CA GLY A 680 7.18 23.46 12.84
C GLY A 680 6.38 22.16 13.03
N ALA A 681 6.74 21.30 14.00
CA ALA A 681 6.03 20.04 14.23
C ALA A 681 6.01 19.59 15.69
N VAL A 682 4.92 18.94 16.11
CA VAL A 682 4.82 18.24 17.40
C VAL A 682 4.25 16.85 17.18
N ILE A 683 4.95 15.82 17.67
CA ILE A 683 4.57 14.42 17.62
C ILE A 683 3.96 14.04 18.96
N LEU A 684 2.73 13.54 18.98
CA LEU A 684 2.14 12.90 20.16
C LEU A 684 2.68 11.48 20.27
N LEU A 685 3.53 11.21 21.26
CA LEU A 685 4.35 10.00 21.30
C LEU A 685 3.58 8.75 21.74
N ASN A 686 3.91 7.62 21.11
CA ASN A 686 3.32 6.31 21.33
C ASN A 686 1.83 6.29 20.97
N THR A 687 1.11 5.30 21.50
CA THR A 687 -0.35 5.22 21.36
C THR A 687 -1.03 6.19 22.34
N VAL A 688 -1.69 7.20 21.80
CA VAL A 688 -2.57 8.10 22.55
C VAL A 688 -3.99 7.52 22.54
N PRO A 689 -4.64 7.33 23.70
CA PRO A 689 -6.01 6.81 23.76
C PRO A 689 -7.03 7.83 23.23
N ALA A 690 -8.24 7.36 22.95
CA ALA A 690 -9.37 8.26 22.64
C ALA A 690 -9.62 9.24 23.81
N GLY A 691 -9.98 10.48 23.47
CA GLY A 691 -10.17 11.56 24.44
C GLY A 691 -9.70 12.92 23.92
N THR A 692 -9.41 13.84 24.82
CA THR A 692 -8.96 15.19 24.50
C THR A 692 -7.51 15.40 24.91
N VAL A 693 -6.69 15.86 23.97
CA VAL A 693 -5.31 16.27 24.19
C VAL A 693 -5.23 17.79 24.09
N THR A 694 -4.53 18.43 25.02
CA THR A 694 -4.29 19.88 24.99
C THR A 694 -2.81 20.15 24.92
N LEU A 695 -2.39 20.94 23.92
CA LEU A 695 -1.04 21.44 23.76
C LEU A 695 -1.04 22.95 23.91
N THR A 696 0.01 23.51 24.52
CA THR A 696 0.17 24.96 24.63
C THR A 696 1.48 25.40 23.99
N PHE A 697 1.44 26.55 23.32
CA PHE A 697 2.56 27.16 22.63
C PHE A 697 2.69 28.63 23.00
N GLN A 698 3.94 29.08 23.12
CA GLN A 698 4.27 30.48 23.16
C GLN A 698 4.32 31.00 21.71
N THR A 699 3.50 31.99 21.39
CA THR A 699 3.59 32.73 20.13
C THR A 699 4.52 33.93 20.33
N SER A 700 5.19 34.38 19.29
CA SER A 700 5.76 35.72 19.28
C SER A 700 4.64 36.77 19.40
N SER A 701 4.89 37.92 20.06
CA SER A 701 4.02 39.11 19.93
C SER A 701 3.77 39.41 18.44
N PRO A 702 2.61 39.95 18.05
CA PRO A 702 2.15 39.89 16.66
C PRO A 702 3.18 40.55 15.72
N PRO A 703 3.82 39.80 14.81
CA PRO A 703 4.61 40.43 13.77
C PRO A 703 3.67 40.77 12.61
N VAL A 704 3.40 42.06 12.44
CA VAL A 704 3.20 42.63 11.10
C VAL A 704 4.56 42.47 10.41
N GLY A 705 4.73 41.41 9.63
CA GLY A 705 6.02 41.12 9.01
C GLY A 705 5.94 39.92 8.07
N THR A 706 6.26 40.17 6.82
CA THR A 706 6.29 39.30 5.64
C THR A 706 6.71 37.85 5.94
N PRO A 707 5.98 36.82 5.45
CA PRO A 707 6.40 35.43 5.62
C PRO A 707 7.69 35.18 4.85
N THR A 708 8.72 34.67 5.53
CA THR A 708 9.90 34.08 4.88
C THR A 708 9.54 32.64 4.53
N THR A 709 9.18 32.41 3.27
CA THR A 709 8.91 31.08 2.72
C THR A 709 10.21 30.37 2.37
N THR A 710 10.86 29.80 3.37
CA THR A 710 11.88 28.76 3.19
C THR A 710 11.86 27.84 4.40
N SER A 711 10.84 26.99 4.47
CA SER A 711 10.85 25.83 5.37
C SER A 711 11.41 24.64 4.60
N THR A 712 12.73 24.48 4.59
CA THR A 712 13.32 23.16 4.39
C THR A 712 13.19 22.44 5.73
N ILE A 713 12.18 21.58 5.85
CA ILE A 713 12.09 20.65 6.98
C ILE A 713 13.32 19.75 6.89
N SER A 714 14.30 20.01 7.75
CA SER A 714 15.40 19.10 8.01
C SER A 714 14.83 17.94 8.80
N MET A 715 14.62 16.80 8.12
CA MET A 715 14.29 15.53 8.76
C MET A 715 15.36 15.25 9.83
N ALA A 716 14.97 15.27 11.10
CA ALA A 716 15.84 14.76 12.14
C ALA A 716 15.96 13.25 11.92
N SER A 717 17.15 12.79 11.50
CA SER A 717 17.46 11.36 11.45
C SER A 717 17.21 10.76 12.84
N PRO A 718 16.35 9.74 12.99
CA PRO A 718 16.36 8.96 14.21
C PRO A 718 17.76 8.35 14.35
N THR A 719 18.37 8.50 15.53
CA THR A 719 19.51 7.68 15.93
C THR A 719 19.03 6.25 16.03
N ILE A 720 19.15 5.51 14.93
CA ILE A 720 19.07 4.04 14.93
C ILE A 720 20.17 3.57 15.89
N PRO A 721 19.86 2.78 16.93
CA PRO A 721 20.89 2.07 17.68
C PRO A 721 21.81 1.38 16.67
N ALA A 722 23.12 1.57 16.80
CA ALA A 722 24.09 0.96 15.90
C ALA A 722 23.70 -0.50 15.63
N ALA A 723 23.65 -0.86 14.34
CA ALA A 723 23.31 -2.20 13.89
C ALA A 723 23.99 -3.22 14.79
N THR A 724 23.18 -4.00 15.51
CA THR A 724 23.66 -5.26 16.07
C THR A 724 24.11 -6.07 14.85
N PRO A 725 25.29 -6.72 14.87
CA PRO A 725 25.79 -7.45 13.71
C PRO A 725 24.68 -8.36 13.18
N THR A 726 24.42 -8.20 11.89
CA THR A 726 23.44 -8.92 11.09
C THR A 726 23.36 -10.39 11.54
N PRO A 727 22.19 -10.92 11.93
CA PRO A 727 22.02 -12.37 11.90
C PRO A 727 22.27 -12.80 10.45
N THR A 728 23.21 -13.69 10.24
CA THR A 728 23.57 -14.17 8.90
C THR A 728 22.35 -14.78 8.20
N ASN A 729 21.96 -14.20 7.05
CA ASN A 729 20.80 -14.64 6.27
C ASN A 729 20.90 -16.13 5.96
N PRO A 730 19.91 -16.96 6.30
CA PRO A 730 20.01 -18.38 6.04
C PRO A 730 20.21 -18.65 4.54
N ARG A 731 21.15 -19.53 4.19
CA ARG A 731 21.45 -19.91 2.80
C ARG A 731 20.85 -21.27 2.51
N MET A 732 19.74 -21.28 1.77
CA MET A 732 19.07 -22.50 1.31
C MET A 732 19.96 -23.24 0.32
N VAL A 733 20.22 -24.51 0.61
CA VAL A 733 20.99 -25.41 -0.26
C VAL A 733 20.06 -26.25 -1.10
N ASP A 734 19.00 -26.77 -0.49
CA ASP A 734 17.98 -27.57 -1.16
C ASP A 734 16.66 -27.47 -0.38
N ASP A 735 15.56 -27.31 -1.12
CA ASP A 735 14.17 -27.23 -0.62
C ASP A 735 13.29 -28.34 -1.23
N PHE A 736 13.85 -29.15 -2.14
CA PHE A 736 13.19 -30.27 -2.83
C PHE A 736 11.82 -29.95 -3.46
N SER A 737 11.49 -28.68 -3.70
CA SER A 737 10.16 -28.23 -4.12
C SER A 737 9.92 -28.21 -5.63
N ASP A 738 10.99 -28.22 -6.44
CA ASP A 738 10.90 -28.25 -7.91
C ASP A 738 11.26 -29.64 -8.49
N PRO A 739 10.27 -30.44 -8.93
CA PRO A 739 10.52 -31.75 -9.53
C PRO A 739 11.33 -31.67 -10.83
N SER A 740 11.22 -30.57 -11.59
CA SER A 740 11.91 -30.39 -12.85
C SER A 740 13.40 -30.10 -12.63
N ARG A 741 13.74 -29.20 -11.70
CA ARG A 741 15.12 -28.96 -11.25
C ARG A 741 15.75 -30.23 -10.70
N TYR A 742 15.01 -30.96 -9.86
CA TYR A 742 15.51 -32.18 -9.26
C TYR A 742 15.69 -33.33 -10.26
N SER A 743 14.84 -33.42 -11.28
CA SER A 743 14.99 -34.39 -12.38
C SER A 743 16.22 -34.15 -13.24
N ASN A 744 16.74 -32.91 -13.24
CA ASN A 744 18.00 -32.53 -13.87
C ASN A 744 19.19 -32.62 -12.92
N GLU A 745 19.02 -33.20 -11.73
CA GLU A 745 20.06 -33.34 -10.71
C GLU A 745 20.58 -31.98 -10.21
N GLU A 746 19.70 -30.99 -10.10
CA GLU A 746 20.01 -29.65 -9.60
C GLU A 746 19.34 -29.36 -8.25
N ASN A 747 20.06 -28.68 -7.36
CA ASN A 747 19.57 -28.20 -6.06
C ASN A 747 19.08 -26.74 -6.12
N ALA A 748 18.59 -26.19 -5.00
CA ALA A 748 18.08 -24.81 -4.93
C ALA A 748 19.12 -23.71 -5.22
N LEU A 749 20.41 -24.04 -5.19
CA LEU A 749 21.50 -23.14 -5.60
C LEU A 749 21.83 -23.23 -7.10
N GLY A 750 21.16 -24.10 -7.85
CA GLY A 750 21.45 -24.37 -9.27
C GLY A 750 22.70 -25.22 -9.49
N TYR A 751 23.13 -26.00 -8.49
CA TYR A 751 24.28 -26.89 -8.57
C TYR A 751 23.91 -28.36 -8.40
N TYR A 752 24.84 -29.25 -8.75
CA TYR A 752 24.57 -30.67 -8.85
C TYR A 752 24.19 -31.32 -7.51
N THR A 753 23.18 -32.19 -7.54
CA THR A 753 22.76 -33.06 -6.46
C THR A 753 22.42 -34.45 -6.99
N GLY A 754 22.88 -35.48 -6.28
CA GLY A 754 22.67 -36.85 -6.71
C GLY A 754 23.11 -37.85 -5.66
N ASP A 755 23.05 -39.11 -6.04
CA ASP A 755 23.36 -40.25 -5.18
C ASP A 755 24.30 -41.27 -5.87
N ASP A 756 24.74 -40.95 -7.10
CA ASP A 756 25.55 -41.80 -7.97
C ASP A 756 25.00 -43.24 -8.06
N ASP A 757 23.67 -43.37 -8.20
CA ASP A 757 22.90 -44.62 -8.26
C ASP A 757 23.05 -45.54 -7.02
N THR A 758 23.50 -45.00 -5.88
CA THR A 758 23.66 -45.79 -4.65
C THR A 758 22.39 -45.90 -3.82
N VAL A 759 21.37 -45.07 -4.08
CA VAL A 759 20.07 -45.13 -3.41
C VAL A 759 19.08 -45.90 -4.29
N THR A 760 18.42 -46.91 -3.72
CA THR A 760 17.56 -47.84 -4.48
C THR A 760 16.22 -47.27 -4.93
N GLN A 761 15.75 -46.21 -4.27
CA GLN A 761 14.61 -45.41 -4.71
C GLN A 761 14.81 -43.96 -4.29
N ARG A 762 14.72 -43.08 -5.30
CA ARG A 762 14.72 -41.62 -5.19
C ARG A 762 13.48 -41.13 -5.91
N THR A 763 12.48 -40.62 -5.17
CA THR A 763 11.24 -40.14 -5.78
C THR A 763 10.84 -38.80 -5.17
N THR A 764 10.69 -37.78 -6.02
CA THR A 764 9.92 -36.55 -5.75
C THR A 764 8.54 -36.74 -6.38
N VAL A 765 7.49 -36.89 -5.58
CA VAL A 765 6.12 -36.96 -6.10
C VAL A 765 5.21 -36.15 -5.17
N GLN A 766 4.88 -34.92 -5.60
CA GLN A 766 3.86 -34.04 -5.01
C GLN A 766 4.00 -33.78 -3.49
N GLY A 767 4.98 -32.97 -3.06
CA GLY A 767 4.95 -32.47 -1.69
C GLY A 767 6.18 -31.78 -1.10
N ASP A 768 7.15 -31.32 -1.90
CA ASP A 768 8.29 -30.49 -1.44
C ASP A 768 9.33 -31.21 -0.56
N TRP A 769 9.51 -32.52 -0.76
CA TRP A 769 10.52 -33.32 -0.06
C TRP A 769 11.02 -34.49 -0.92
N ILE A 770 12.15 -35.08 -0.51
CA ILE A 770 12.76 -36.23 -1.17
C ILE A 770 12.63 -37.51 -0.34
N LEU A 771 12.18 -38.61 -0.97
CA LEU A 771 12.32 -39.96 -0.42
C LEU A 771 13.66 -40.57 -0.80
N LEU A 772 14.43 -41.05 0.18
CA LEU A 772 15.62 -41.87 -0.03
C LEU A 772 15.40 -43.27 0.54
N THR A 773 15.46 -44.30 -0.31
CA THR A 773 15.52 -45.71 0.13
C THR A 773 16.94 -46.24 0.01
N PHE A 774 17.58 -46.49 1.15
CA PHE A 774 19.02 -46.71 1.26
C PHE A 774 19.38 -48.05 1.92
N ASP A 775 20.60 -48.51 1.66
CA ASP A 775 21.30 -49.53 2.44
C ASP A 775 22.50 -48.92 3.20
N THR A 776 23.31 -49.76 3.86
CA THR A 776 24.45 -49.29 4.66
C THR A 776 25.60 -48.70 3.83
N SER A 777 25.61 -48.91 2.51
CA SER A 777 26.60 -48.39 1.56
C SER A 777 26.11 -47.19 0.74
N SER A 778 24.81 -46.90 0.74
CA SER A 778 24.23 -45.75 0.04
C SER A 778 24.75 -44.40 0.55
N TYR A 779 24.73 -43.41 -0.32
CA TYR A 779 24.89 -41.99 0.03
C TYR A 779 24.07 -41.10 -0.90
N TRP A 780 23.80 -39.88 -0.42
CA TRP A 780 23.24 -38.80 -1.22
C TRP A 780 24.05 -37.54 -0.97
N TYR A 781 24.23 -36.69 -1.99
CA TYR A 781 24.99 -35.46 -1.87
C TYR A 781 24.37 -34.29 -2.65
N THR A 782 24.73 -33.08 -2.21
CA THR A 782 24.34 -31.83 -2.84
C THR A 782 25.51 -30.85 -2.78
N THR A 783 25.83 -30.21 -3.91
CA THR A 783 27.02 -29.35 -4.05
C THR A 783 26.72 -27.89 -3.76
N LEU A 784 27.68 -27.18 -3.17
CA LEU A 784 27.48 -25.83 -2.62
C LEU A 784 27.94 -24.72 -3.56
N GLY A 785 28.44 -25.08 -4.74
CA GLY A 785 29.07 -24.20 -5.71
C GLY A 785 29.83 -24.96 -6.79
N ALA A 786 30.44 -24.22 -7.72
CA ALA A 786 31.26 -24.80 -8.79
C ALA A 786 32.45 -25.62 -8.25
N SER A 787 32.77 -26.73 -8.91
CA SER A 787 33.75 -27.74 -8.44
C SER A 787 35.20 -27.25 -8.33
N ASN A 788 35.51 -26.06 -8.86
CA ASN A 788 36.84 -25.44 -8.87
C ASN A 788 36.91 -24.14 -8.05
N THR A 789 35.88 -23.85 -7.24
CA THR A 789 35.77 -22.63 -6.44
C THR A 789 35.78 -22.95 -4.96
N CYS A 790 36.53 -22.18 -4.16
CA CYS A 790 36.48 -22.26 -2.70
C CYS A 790 35.25 -21.50 -2.22
N ASN A 791 34.17 -22.21 -1.90
CA ASN A 791 32.92 -21.57 -1.48
C ASN A 791 33.00 -21.19 0.00
N ASP A 792 32.91 -19.89 0.28
CA ASP A 792 32.99 -19.37 1.64
C ASP A 792 31.63 -19.37 2.34
N TYR A 793 31.54 -20.15 3.41
CA TYR A 793 30.40 -20.29 4.31
C TYR A 793 30.78 -19.94 5.77
N SER A 794 31.95 -19.30 5.98
CA SER A 794 32.47 -18.95 7.31
C SER A 794 31.59 -17.96 8.09
N GLN A 795 30.67 -17.28 7.40
CA GLN A 795 29.68 -16.41 8.02
C GLN A 795 28.63 -17.20 8.83
N PHE A 796 28.34 -18.45 8.48
CA PHE A 796 27.31 -19.24 9.15
C PHE A 796 27.82 -19.92 10.41
N THR A 797 26.90 -20.23 11.33
CA THR A 797 27.24 -20.90 12.60
C THR A 797 26.56 -22.24 12.78
N LYS A 798 25.51 -22.51 11.99
CA LYS A 798 24.69 -23.72 12.06
C LYS A 798 24.34 -24.21 10.67
N ILE A 799 24.03 -25.50 10.58
CA ILE A 799 23.32 -26.09 9.46
C ILE A 799 22.03 -26.73 9.97
N ASN A 800 20.96 -26.58 9.20
CA ASN A 800 19.62 -27.01 9.55
C ASN A 800 19.07 -27.89 8.44
N PHE A 801 18.36 -28.94 8.81
CA PHE A 801 17.62 -29.79 7.89
C PHE A 801 16.41 -30.41 8.59
N ALA A 802 15.44 -30.88 7.82
CA ALA A 802 14.27 -31.58 8.35
C ALA A 802 14.18 -32.99 7.80
N VAL A 803 13.87 -33.96 8.68
CA VAL A 803 13.70 -35.37 8.32
C VAL A 803 12.44 -35.98 8.91
N ARG A 804 11.89 -36.99 8.25
CA ARG A 804 10.91 -37.90 8.84
C ARG A 804 11.07 -39.31 8.29
N TYR A 805 10.48 -40.28 8.98
CA TYR A 805 10.59 -41.70 8.63
C TYR A 805 9.23 -42.25 8.24
N PRO A 806 9.00 -42.61 6.96
CA PRO A 806 7.72 -43.14 6.50
C PRO A 806 7.47 -44.58 7.01
N THR A 807 8.53 -45.27 7.46
CA THR A 807 8.41 -46.55 8.16
C THR A 807 8.55 -46.36 9.67
N SER A 808 8.05 -47.30 10.48
CA SER A 808 8.19 -47.26 11.94
C SER A 808 9.64 -47.49 12.43
N THR A 809 10.61 -47.56 11.54
CA THR A 809 12.01 -47.86 11.83
C THR A 809 12.87 -46.62 11.61
N ILE A 810 13.30 -45.99 12.71
CA ILE A 810 14.22 -44.85 12.67
C ILE A 810 15.63 -45.37 12.39
N VAL A 811 16.30 -44.80 11.39
CA VAL A 811 17.67 -45.19 11.01
C VAL A 811 18.63 -44.02 11.10
N GLY A 812 19.68 -44.20 11.91
CA GLY A 812 20.81 -43.27 12.06
C GLY A 812 21.65 -43.13 10.78
N PHE A 813 22.23 -41.95 10.57
CA PHE A 813 23.22 -41.68 9.52
C PHE A 813 24.22 -40.61 9.95
N ASN A 814 25.26 -40.41 9.15
CA ASN A 814 26.21 -39.31 9.30
C ASN A 814 25.82 -38.16 8.37
N PHE A 815 25.82 -36.95 8.91
CA PHE A 815 25.77 -35.72 8.13
C PHE A 815 27.22 -35.26 7.88
N VAL A 816 27.65 -35.20 6.63
CA VAL A 816 29.06 -35.00 6.25
C VAL A 816 29.20 -33.69 5.50
N LEU A 817 30.01 -32.79 6.04
CA LEU A 817 30.45 -31.60 5.32
C LEU A 817 31.74 -31.90 4.55
N GLN A 818 31.77 -31.48 3.29
CA GLN A 818 32.92 -31.65 2.41
C GLN A 818 33.59 -30.32 2.12
N THR A 819 34.92 -30.27 2.20
CA THR A 819 35.73 -29.10 1.80
C THR A 819 36.78 -29.47 0.77
N THR A 820 37.39 -28.45 0.17
CA THR A 820 38.59 -28.58 -0.66
C THR A 820 39.83 -28.13 0.13
N ASN A 821 41.02 -28.31 -0.44
CA ASN A 821 42.23 -27.74 0.13
C ASN A 821 42.22 -26.21 -0.05
N SER A 822 42.30 -25.48 1.07
CA SER A 822 42.31 -24.02 1.10
C SER A 822 43.39 -23.44 0.18
N GLY A 823 43.01 -22.53 -0.73
CA GLY A 823 43.93 -21.84 -1.64
C GLY A 823 44.17 -22.51 -2.99
N THR A 824 43.96 -23.83 -3.13
CA THR A 824 43.98 -24.50 -4.45
C THR A 824 42.59 -24.90 -4.94
N CYS A 825 41.59 -24.92 -4.05
CA CYS A 825 40.21 -25.32 -4.34
C CYS A 825 40.12 -26.70 -5.05
N THR A 826 41.01 -27.62 -4.65
CA THR A 826 41.13 -28.99 -5.16
C THR A 826 41.20 -30.00 -4.04
N GLY A 827 40.97 -31.27 -4.35
CA GLY A 827 40.91 -32.34 -3.34
C GLY A 827 39.56 -32.41 -2.63
N LEU A 828 39.41 -33.41 -1.75
CA LEU A 828 38.19 -33.65 -1.00
C LEU A 828 38.53 -34.04 0.44
N ASN A 829 38.15 -33.19 1.38
CA ASN A 829 38.23 -33.47 2.81
C ASN A 829 36.80 -33.64 3.36
N GLN A 830 36.58 -34.62 4.22
CA GLN A 830 35.26 -34.95 4.75
C GLN A 830 35.22 -34.87 6.27
N TYR A 831 34.18 -34.22 6.79
CA TYR A 831 33.96 -34.00 8.22
C TYR A 831 32.58 -34.57 8.59
N PRO A 832 32.50 -35.83 9.04
CA PRO A 832 31.23 -36.46 9.41
C PRO A 832 30.81 -36.12 10.85
N VAL A 833 29.51 -35.90 11.06
CA VAL A 833 28.86 -35.85 12.38
C VAL A 833 27.75 -36.90 12.41
N ASP A 834 27.77 -37.78 13.42
CA ASP A 834 26.73 -38.79 13.62
C ASP A 834 25.49 -38.12 14.23
N VAL A 835 24.39 -38.08 13.47
CA VAL A 835 23.14 -37.42 13.91
C VAL A 835 22.15 -38.37 14.58
N THR A 836 22.52 -39.64 14.81
CA THR A 836 21.62 -40.68 15.35
C THR A 836 20.95 -40.26 16.67
N SER A 837 21.69 -39.61 17.57
CA SER A 837 21.14 -39.12 18.85
C SER A 837 20.20 -37.91 18.71
N LEU A 838 20.36 -37.12 17.65
CA LEU A 838 19.50 -35.97 17.34
C LEU A 838 18.18 -36.43 16.69
N ILE A 839 18.21 -37.55 15.95
CA ILE A 839 17.06 -38.08 15.22
C ILE A 839 16.23 -39.11 16.00
N THR A 840 16.80 -39.75 17.02
CA THR A 840 16.08 -40.69 17.90
C THR A 840 15.11 -40.02 18.88
N ALA A 841 15.08 -38.69 18.92
CA ALA A 841 14.05 -37.91 19.61
C ALA A 841 12.72 -37.83 18.81
N ALA A 842 12.69 -38.29 17.56
CA ALA A 842 11.48 -38.32 16.72
C ALA A 842 10.56 -39.51 17.05
N THR A 843 9.25 -39.32 16.89
CA THR A 843 8.26 -40.41 16.93
C THR A 843 8.13 -41.07 15.56
N ALA A 844 8.30 -42.40 15.50
CA ALA A 844 8.10 -43.15 14.26
C ALA A 844 6.59 -43.24 13.92
N GLY A 845 6.21 -42.98 12.66
CA GLY A 845 4.82 -43.05 12.20
C GLY A 845 3.94 -41.81 12.50
N SER A 846 4.53 -40.66 12.81
CA SER A 846 3.82 -39.36 12.85
C SER A 846 4.08 -38.56 11.57
N ASP A 847 3.07 -37.89 11.02
CA ASP A 847 3.17 -37.01 9.83
C ASP A 847 4.08 -35.76 10.03
N GLY A 848 4.67 -35.57 11.21
CA GLY A 848 5.46 -34.39 11.57
C GLY A 848 6.95 -34.48 11.20
N TRP A 849 7.51 -33.38 10.70
CA TRP A 849 8.92 -33.20 10.42
C TRP A 849 9.75 -33.03 11.70
N LEU A 850 10.88 -33.74 11.79
CA LEU A 850 11.90 -33.47 12.80
C LEU A 850 12.91 -32.46 12.24
N HIS A 851 12.91 -31.27 12.81
CA HIS A 851 13.87 -30.22 12.48
C HIS A 851 15.17 -30.43 13.29
N VAL A 852 16.26 -30.67 12.58
CA VAL A 852 17.59 -30.92 13.14
C VAL A 852 18.50 -29.74 12.87
N THR A 853 19.15 -29.24 13.92
CA THR A 853 20.15 -28.17 13.84
C THR A 853 21.49 -28.70 14.35
N ILE A 854 22.51 -28.65 13.49
CA ILE A 854 23.89 -29.00 13.86
C ILE A 854 24.71 -27.71 13.95
N PRO A 855 25.26 -27.35 15.13
CA PRO A 855 26.26 -26.29 15.22
C PRO A 855 27.49 -26.65 14.37
N LEU A 856 27.96 -25.72 13.55
CA LEU A 856 29.12 -25.97 12.68
C LEU A 856 30.40 -26.26 13.47
N SER A 857 30.44 -25.85 14.75
CA SER A 857 31.52 -26.19 15.68
C SER A 857 31.63 -27.68 16.00
N GLN A 858 30.63 -28.51 15.68
CA GLN A 858 30.71 -29.97 15.84
C GLN A 858 31.58 -30.63 14.76
N PHE A 859 31.81 -29.95 13.62
CA PHE A 859 32.69 -30.41 12.56
C PHE A 859 34.15 -30.03 12.89
N THR A 860 34.81 -30.87 13.67
CA THR A 860 36.15 -30.56 14.23
C THR A 860 37.18 -30.32 13.13
N GLY A 861 37.79 -29.13 13.12
CA GLY A 861 38.86 -28.78 12.18
C GLY A 861 38.41 -28.46 10.75
N ILE A 862 37.10 -28.21 10.55
CA ILE A 862 36.58 -27.82 9.24
C ILE A 862 37.04 -26.41 8.85
N ASP A 863 37.38 -26.22 7.58
CA ASP A 863 37.59 -24.90 6.98
C ASP A 863 36.34 -24.48 6.20
N LEU A 864 35.56 -23.57 6.80
CA LEU A 864 34.32 -23.07 6.19
C LEU A 864 34.55 -22.14 5.00
N THR A 865 35.80 -21.71 4.72
CA THR A 865 36.11 -20.84 3.58
C THR A 865 36.27 -21.61 2.26
N SER A 866 36.27 -22.95 2.31
CA SER A 866 36.57 -23.82 1.17
C SER A 866 35.53 -24.95 1.00
N MET A 867 34.28 -24.69 1.36
CA MET A 867 33.18 -25.66 1.30
C MET A 867 32.93 -26.15 -0.13
N ARG A 868 32.55 -27.43 -0.24
CA ARG A 868 32.31 -28.11 -1.52
C ARG A 868 30.91 -28.70 -1.63
N ALA A 869 30.53 -29.52 -0.67
CA ALA A 869 29.28 -30.28 -0.73
C ALA A 869 28.81 -30.69 0.66
N ILE A 870 27.56 -31.09 0.73
CA ILE A 870 26.96 -31.82 1.83
C ILE A 870 26.73 -33.26 1.36
N THR A 871 27.03 -34.24 2.20
CA THR A 871 26.76 -35.65 1.93
C THR A 871 26.10 -36.29 3.13
N ILE A 872 25.12 -37.14 2.86
CA ILE A 872 24.46 -37.99 3.85
C ILE A 872 24.86 -39.42 3.54
N SER A 873 25.50 -40.08 4.51
CA SER A 873 26.08 -41.41 4.32
C SER A 873 26.24 -42.14 5.65
N GLY A 874 26.74 -43.38 5.62
CA GLY A 874 27.01 -44.15 6.84
C GLY A 874 25.73 -44.54 7.60
N PHE A 875 24.67 -44.88 6.85
CA PHE A 875 23.41 -45.38 7.38
C PHE A 875 23.63 -46.62 8.24
N LYS A 876 23.04 -46.66 9.44
CA LYS A 876 23.28 -47.75 10.41
C LYS A 876 22.61 -49.08 10.03
N SER A 877 21.57 -49.03 9.19
CA SER A 877 20.86 -50.18 8.63
C SER A 877 20.18 -49.77 7.31
N ALA A 878 19.63 -50.73 6.57
CA ALA A 878 18.77 -50.38 5.44
C ALA A 878 17.46 -49.74 5.91
N GLY A 879 16.89 -48.82 5.13
CA GLY A 879 15.67 -48.11 5.51
C GLY A 879 15.25 -47.02 4.52
N GLN A 880 14.30 -46.20 4.98
CA GLN A 880 13.77 -45.06 4.24
C GLN A 880 13.83 -43.81 5.10
N VAL A 881 14.18 -42.68 4.51
CA VAL A 881 14.14 -41.35 5.13
C VAL A 881 13.60 -40.36 4.13
N GLU A 882 12.78 -39.44 4.63
CA GLU A 882 12.31 -38.30 3.87
C GLU A 882 13.02 -37.04 4.35
N MET A 883 13.35 -36.13 3.44
CA MET A 883 13.99 -34.84 3.75
C MET A 883 13.27 -33.67 3.09
N ASP A 884 13.04 -32.60 3.86
CA ASP A 884 12.24 -31.43 3.45
C ASP A 884 13.12 -30.27 2.96
N TYR A 885 14.17 -29.93 3.71
CA TYR A 885 15.06 -28.83 3.35
C TYR A 885 16.45 -28.99 3.96
N ILE A 886 17.41 -28.22 3.45
CA ILE A 886 18.76 -28.06 3.98
C ILE A 886 19.22 -26.60 3.83
N TYR A 887 19.62 -25.93 4.92
CA TYR A 887 20.17 -24.56 4.85
C TYR A 887 21.21 -24.25 5.94
N PHE A 888 22.13 -23.32 5.65
CA PHE A 888 23.07 -22.76 6.62
C PHE A 888 22.50 -21.50 7.29
N SER A 889 22.78 -21.23 8.57
CA SER A 889 22.35 -20.02 9.29
C SER A 889 23.36 -19.47 10.30
#